data_AF-A0A936FXB0-F1
#
_entry.id   AF-A0A936FXB0-F1
#
_cell.length_a   1.000
_cell.length_b   1.000
_cell.length_c   1.000
_cell.angle_alpha   90.00
_cell.angle_beta   90.00
_cell.angle_gamma   90.00
#
_symmetry.space_group_name_H-M   'P 1'
#
loop_
_entity.id
_entity.type
_entity.pdbx_description
1 polymer ?
#
loop_
_entity_poly.entity_id
_entity_poly.type
_entity_poly.pdbx_seq_one_letter_code
_entity_poly.pdbx_strand_id
1 'polypeptide(L)'
;MSSRTRLGQSGWTILAATVVLAVSVALQAGAHYGEPTGSNIGTDIGTAASTGTSSPGGEQSAAEPARAATGSPANPAKTSRVVVVDDLGVAIPGASIEGPDGQLTTDAAGRAELALATPALVRAAAPGHLPRVQALSPASTSRLVLTRSPAVSVRFGGDVMAGRRFYWPTSAAETGDPTDDAPARAALLSRDAGPAEHAALLAPIAPLLADADLTVVNLETALVADPVFDPDGPRPAWLHPTKSIAFASSTTLAEGLARSGVDVVSLANNHSFDALAPGLATTLAALDRAGVAHFGAGATETQAWAPALLVRQGRTVAFLGCTSVTGEDHPIPYVAAADRPGAAKCTEQRLAQAVSQARTRADEVVVMIHGGVEYDRTLTPAVLRLMEIAGQAGAGAVITAHPHVIGGVRGPDGVTYADSTGNLLFDQQLWATQVGYLLRVDLAAGHTAYAQADPISLEGYRPQPLTGAPAAAVARIAAGSAGDGAQLSGTVATVHGVAAERPLTLPLAAGQIARLPVGAAVRTAAAPGVSVGTDLLWGTGDLEPATPGPSTASGGLLWDLGRYADLTSGAACLDPGAPTDSPGRGVRLLRSPVSEDDVLASTRHRIPVTPGSRLTLVAQVRSASASGVLELHWYAGAKGPSVRVDRVAVPAGEHGPQECTQVRLDVTAVDGVAYVQPFLRLPPTDDTHLGAHLLLDNVRLISWAPDGTTGPALDVVTSEQPASIVLVSSE
;
A
#
# COMPACT_ATOMS: atom_id res chain seq x y z
N MET A 1 6.61 -70.12 6.67
CA MET A 1 7.32 -70.35 5.39
C MET A 1 7.72 -68.97 4.88
N SER A 2 8.82 -68.37 5.34
CA SER A 2 10.20 -68.52 4.85
C SER A 2 10.35 -68.32 3.33
N SER A 3 10.70 -67.10 2.92
CA SER A 3 11.93 -66.86 2.17
C SER A 3 12.42 -65.42 2.37
N ARG A 4 13.66 -65.31 2.83
CA ARG A 4 14.48 -64.10 2.86
C ARG A 4 15.29 -64.05 1.56
N THR A 5 15.51 -62.86 1.02
CA THR A 5 16.77 -62.50 0.35
C THR A 5 17.04 -61.01 0.53
N ARG A 6 18.27 -60.71 0.96
CA ARG A 6 18.87 -59.39 1.20
C ARG A 6 19.59 -58.87 -0.05
N LEU A 7 19.96 -57.59 0.04
CA LEU A 7 21.05 -56.83 -0.62
C LEU A 7 20.54 -55.88 -1.73
N GLY A 8 20.91 -54.60 -1.77
CA GLY A 8 21.96 -53.90 -1.05
C GLY A 8 21.80 -52.38 -1.00
N GLN A 9 22.46 -51.81 0.01
CA GLN A 9 22.81 -50.39 0.11
C GLN A 9 23.90 -50.05 -0.91
N SER A 10 23.76 -48.94 -1.62
CA SER A 10 24.87 -48.04 -1.97
C SER A 10 24.37 -46.85 -2.79
N GLY A 11 24.69 -45.63 -2.34
CA GLY A 11 24.95 -44.52 -3.26
C GLY A 11 23.95 -43.37 -3.30
N TRP A 12 23.75 -42.66 -2.19
CA TRP A 12 23.39 -41.23 -2.24
C TRP A 12 24.18 -40.47 -1.18
N THR A 13 25.36 -40.02 -1.57
CA THR A 13 26.09 -38.94 -0.90
C THR A 13 26.63 -38.02 -1.99
N ILE A 14 26.61 -36.71 -1.72
CA ILE A 14 27.18 -35.60 -2.50
C ILE A 14 26.20 -34.93 -3.49
N LEU A 15 25.37 -34.02 -2.96
CA LEU A 15 25.19 -32.63 -3.47
C LEU A 15 24.23 -31.88 -2.54
N ALA A 16 24.65 -31.70 -1.29
CA ALA A 16 23.96 -30.89 -0.29
C ALA A 16 25.01 -30.16 0.56
N ALA A 17 25.81 -29.29 -0.07
CA ALA A 17 26.75 -28.40 0.61
C ALA A 17 27.36 -27.35 -0.35
N THR A 18 26.57 -26.55 -1.09
CA THR A 18 27.11 -25.34 -1.76
C THR A 18 26.09 -24.22 -2.09
N VAL A 19 24.91 -24.18 -1.49
CA VAL A 19 23.93 -23.07 -1.73
C VAL A 19 23.54 -22.31 -0.45
N VAL A 20 24.01 -22.72 0.72
CA VAL A 20 23.66 -22.08 2.00
C VAL A 20 24.69 -21.04 2.48
N LEU A 21 25.69 -20.66 1.66
CA LEU A 21 26.71 -19.68 2.05
C LEU A 21 26.77 -18.39 1.21
N ALA A 22 25.82 -18.14 0.30
CA ALA A 22 25.83 -16.93 -0.55
C ALA A 22 24.72 -15.91 -0.26
N VAL A 23 23.80 -16.18 0.67
CA VAL A 23 22.68 -15.26 1.00
C VAL A 23 22.75 -14.69 2.41
N SER A 24 23.65 -15.19 3.28
CA SER A 24 23.78 -14.70 4.67
C SER A 24 24.93 -13.70 4.90
N VAL A 25 25.63 -13.22 3.86
CA VAL A 25 26.78 -12.29 4.01
C VAL A 25 26.50 -10.87 3.50
N ALA A 26 25.34 -10.59 2.89
CA ALA A 26 25.01 -9.23 2.41
C ALA A 26 24.18 -8.38 3.40
N LEU A 27 23.83 -8.90 4.59
CA LEU A 27 23.02 -8.18 5.59
C LEU A 27 23.76 -7.91 6.92
N GLN A 28 25.08 -8.17 6.99
CA GLN A 28 25.87 -8.03 8.22
C GLN A 28 27.02 -7.01 8.16
N ALA A 29 27.12 -6.19 7.11
CA ALA A 29 28.14 -5.14 7.03
C ALA A 29 27.49 -3.75 6.87
N GLY A 30 27.41 -3.00 7.97
CA GLY A 30 26.89 -1.63 7.92
C GLY A 30 26.80 -0.89 9.25
N ALA A 31 27.69 -1.16 10.22
CA ALA A 31 27.86 -0.27 11.38
C ALA A 31 29.23 -0.52 12.03
N HIS A 32 30.26 0.18 11.54
CA HIS A 32 31.43 0.64 12.31
C HIS A 32 32.50 1.18 11.37
N TYR A 33 32.70 2.51 11.34
CA TYR A 33 33.97 3.24 11.10
C TYR A 33 33.63 4.70 11.50
N GLY A 34 34.27 5.38 12.44
CA GLY A 34 35.71 5.49 12.70
C GLY A 34 36.20 6.79 12.05
N GLU A 35 36.10 7.92 12.76
CA GLU A 35 36.63 9.22 12.30
C GLU A 35 38.13 9.16 12.02
N PRO A 36 38.62 9.98 11.08
CA PRO A 36 39.93 10.58 11.19
C PRO A 36 39.85 12.11 11.25
N THR A 37 40.50 12.63 12.28
CA THR A 37 40.93 14.01 12.52
C THR A 37 41.65 14.67 11.34
N GLY A 38 41.47 15.99 11.17
CA GLY A 38 42.60 16.86 10.78
C GLY A 38 42.34 18.05 9.83
N SER A 39 42.52 19.25 10.40
CA SER A 39 43.21 20.43 9.82
C SER A 39 42.43 21.54 9.11
N ASN A 40 42.35 22.66 9.84
CA ASN A 40 42.17 24.06 9.44
C ASN A 40 42.98 24.51 8.21
N ILE A 41 42.35 25.32 7.36
CA ILE A 41 42.87 26.54 6.66
C ILE A 41 41.60 27.35 6.29
N GLY A 42 41.33 28.61 6.63
CA GLY A 42 42.13 29.74 7.09
C GLY A 42 42.26 30.79 5.99
N THR A 43 41.28 31.70 5.83
CA THR A 43 41.36 33.05 5.19
C THR A 43 39.94 33.66 5.06
N ASP A 44 39.70 34.97 4.99
CA ASP A 44 40.29 36.11 5.66
C ASP A 44 39.21 37.21 5.64
N ILE A 45 39.08 37.97 6.72
CA ILE A 45 38.06 39.01 6.90
C ILE A 45 38.62 40.33 6.37
N GLY A 46 37.99 40.87 5.32
CA GLY A 46 38.30 42.17 4.75
C GLY A 46 37.18 43.18 4.95
N THR A 47 37.22 43.91 6.05
CA THR A 47 36.42 45.13 6.29
C THR A 47 36.97 46.31 5.48
N ALA A 48 36.10 47.05 4.80
CA ALA A 48 36.35 48.44 4.43
C ALA A 48 35.04 49.24 4.50
N ALA A 49 35.04 50.23 5.39
CA ALA A 49 33.99 51.22 5.57
C ALA A 49 34.35 52.52 4.85
N SER A 50 33.37 53.21 4.26
CA SER A 50 33.34 54.68 4.22
C SER A 50 31.94 55.23 3.88
N THR A 51 31.32 55.89 4.86
CA THR A 51 30.64 57.21 4.83
C THR A 51 29.97 57.61 3.51
N GLY A 52 28.65 57.84 3.40
CA GLY A 52 27.81 58.81 4.12
C GLY A 52 26.99 59.57 3.04
N THR A 53 25.65 59.64 3.10
CA THR A 53 24.89 60.86 3.46
C THR A 53 23.39 60.62 3.18
N SER A 54 22.56 61.33 3.94
CA SER A 54 21.10 61.23 4.09
C SER A 54 20.26 61.90 2.98
N SER A 55 19.12 61.30 2.62
CA SER A 55 17.77 61.94 2.61
C SER A 55 16.66 60.94 2.21
N PRO A 56 15.39 61.17 2.62
CA PRO A 56 14.34 60.16 2.65
C PRO A 56 13.45 60.20 1.39
N GLY A 57 13.19 59.04 0.80
CA GLY A 57 12.21 58.86 -0.27
C GLY A 57 11.59 57.48 -0.11
N GLY A 58 10.28 57.44 0.09
CA GLY A 58 9.54 56.19 0.24
C GLY A 58 9.50 55.42 -1.08
N GLU A 59 9.75 54.12 -1.01
CA GLU A 59 9.40 53.19 -2.06
C GLU A 59 8.56 52.06 -1.46
N GLN A 60 7.36 51.97 -2.02
CA GLN A 60 6.38 50.92 -1.79
C GLN A 60 7.00 49.58 -2.17
N SER A 61 7.07 48.66 -1.22
CA SER A 61 7.27 47.24 -1.49
C SER A 61 6.08 46.77 -2.34
N ALA A 62 6.34 46.56 -3.64
CA ALA A 62 5.41 45.87 -4.52
C ALA A 62 5.33 44.42 -4.06
N ALA A 63 4.24 44.10 -3.36
CA ALA A 63 3.85 42.73 -3.08
C ALA A 63 3.69 41.97 -4.41
N GLU A 64 4.34 40.80 -4.51
CA GLU A 64 3.99 39.83 -5.53
C GLU A 64 2.47 39.54 -5.44
N PRO A 65 1.73 39.55 -6.57
CA PRO A 65 0.33 39.21 -6.52
C PRO A 65 0.22 37.72 -6.18
N ALA A 66 -0.41 37.42 -5.06
CA ALA A 66 -0.92 36.09 -4.76
C ALA A 66 -1.64 35.58 -6.00
N ARG A 67 -1.15 34.48 -6.59
CA ARG A 67 -1.88 33.74 -7.62
C ARG A 67 -3.21 33.35 -7.01
N ALA A 68 -4.26 34.06 -7.38
CA ALA A 68 -5.62 33.60 -7.18
C ALA A 68 -5.70 32.21 -7.83
N ALA A 69 -6.05 31.20 -7.03
CA ALA A 69 -6.45 29.91 -7.53
C ALA A 69 -7.70 30.14 -8.39
N THR A 70 -7.50 30.33 -9.69
CA THR A 70 -8.58 30.18 -10.66
C THR A 70 -9.01 28.73 -10.56
N GLY A 71 -10.14 28.49 -9.88
CA GLY A 71 -10.71 27.16 -9.77
C GLY A 71 -10.81 26.55 -11.17
N SER A 72 -10.16 25.40 -11.38
CA SER A 72 -10.40 24.60 -12.57
C SER A 72 -11.92 24.38 -12.70
N PRO A 73 -12.48 24.44 -13.92
CA PRO A 73 -13.89 24.12 -14.11
C PRO A 73 -14.17 22.74 -13.50
N ALA A 74 -15.26 22.64 -12.73
CA ALA A 74 -15.67 21.37 -12.14
C ALA A 74 -15.85 20.33 -13.27
N ASN A 75 -15.26 19.15 -13.10
CA ASN A 75 -15.41 18.07 -14.07
C ASN A 75 -16.91 17.72 -14.20
N PRO A 76 -17.43 17.56 -15.42
CA PRO A 76 -18.82 17.14 -15.61
C PRO A 76 -19.02 15.74 -15.00
N ALA A 77 -20.16 15.55 -14.31
CA ALA A 77 -20.51 14.26 -13.75
C ALA A 77 -20.68 13.21 -14.87
N LYS A 78 -20.15 12.00 -14.63
CA LYS A 78 -20.24 10.87 -15.54
C LYS A 78 -21.08 9.75 -14.93
N THR A 79 -21.84 9.07 -15.78
CA THR A 79 -22.66 7.94 -15.37
C THR A 79 -21.80 6.73 -15.03
N SER A 80 -21.90 6.27 -13.79
CA SER A 80 -21.30 5.04 -13.27
C SER A 80 -22.41 4.03 -12.99
N ARG A 81 -22.20 2.77 -13.33
CA ARG A 81 -23.20 1.71 -13.12
C ARG A 81 -22.84 0.88 -11.91
N VAL A 82 -23.84 0.59 -11.09
CA VAL A 82 -23.71 -0.37 -10.00
C VAL A 82 -24.66 -1.53 -10.19
N VAL A 83 -24.21 -2.73 -9.86
CA VAL A 83 -25.02 -3.95 -9.81
C VAL A 83 -24.95 -4.49 -8.40
N VAL A 84 -26.07 -4.49 -7.69
CA VAL A 84 -26.19 -4.99 -6.32
C VAL A 84 -26.70 -6.42 -6.35
N VAL A 85 -25.92 -7.32 -5.74
CA VAL A 85 -26.20 -8.76 -5.68
C VAL A 85 -26.00 -9.27 -4.26
N ASP A 86 -26.56 -10.44 -3.95
CA ASP A 86 -26.24 -11.16 -2.72
C ASP A 86 -24.93 -11.95 -2.85
N ASP A 87 -24.52 -12.62 -1.77
CA ASP A 87 -23.33 -13.48 -1.70
C ASP A 87 -23.39 -14.71 -2.65
N LEU A 88 -24.53 -15.00 -3.26
CA LEU A 88 -24.69 -16.01 -4.31
C LEU A 88 -24.74 -15.42 -5.73
N GLY A 89 -24.56 -14.11 -5.87
CA GLY A 89 -24.66 -13.42 -7.15
C GLY A 89 -26.09 -13.18 -7.63
N VAL A 90 -27.10 -13.37 -6.78
CA VAL A 90 -28.50 -13.08 -7.12
C VAL A 90 -28.75 -11.59 -7.03
N ALA A 91 -29.29 -10.99 -8.09
CA ALA A 91 -29.63 -9.57 -8.12
C ALA A 91 -30.62 -9.19 -7.01
N ILE A 92 -30.37 -8.06 -6.34
CA ILE A 92 -31.23 -7.55 -5.27
C ILE A 92 -32.03 -6.34 -5.78
N PRO A 93 -33.32 -6.50 -6.14
CA PRO A 93 -34.16 -5.39 -6.56
C PRO A 93 -34.58 -4.51 -5.38
N GLY A 94 -34.67 -3.21 -5.59
CA GLY A 94 -35.05 -2.25 -4.56
C GLY A 94 -34.01 -2.05 -3.45
N ALA A 95 -32.77 -2.50 -3.65
CA ALA A 95 -31.65 -2.17 -2.77
C ALA A 95 -31.41 -0.66 -2.80
N SER A 96 -31.24 -0.06 -1.63
CA SER A 96 -30.90 1.34 -1.48
C SER A 96 -29.44 1.56 -1.81
N ILE A 97 -29.15 2.59 -2.60
CA ILE A 97 -27.80 3.05 -2.90
C ILE A 97 -27.71 4.52 -2.50
N GLU A 98 -26.82 4.82 -1.57
CA GLU A 98 -26.56 6.17 -1.07
C GLU A 98 -25.20 6.63 -1.59
N GLY A 99 -25.22 7.69 -2.39
CA GLY A 99 -24.03 8.35 -2.95
C GLY A 99 -24.00 9.84 -2.59
N PRO A 100 -23.01 10.58 -3.09
CA PRO A 100 -22.83 12.00 -2.75
C PRO A 100 -24.03 12.88 -3.15
N ASP A 101 -24.71 12.54 -4.25
CA ASP A 101 -25.82 13.32 -4.81
C ASP A 101 -27.21 12.83 -4.32
N GLY A 102 -27.25 11.89 -3.36
CA GLY A 102 -28.47 11.40 -2.74
C GLY A 102 -28.66 9.89 -2.84
N GLN A 103 -29.91 9.46 -2.68
CA GLN A 103 -30.30 8.05 -2.57
C GLN A 103 -31.07 7.59 -3.80
N LEU A 104 -30.73 6.40 -4.30
CA LEU A 104 -31.37 5.72 -5.42
C LEU A 104 -31.76 4.29 -5.01
N THR A 105 -32.55 3.63 -5.84
CA THR A 105 -32.92 2.21 -5.66
C THR A 105 -32.59 1.41 -6.90
N THR A 106 -32.19 0.15 -6.72
CA THR A 106 -31.93 -0.75 -7.84
C THR A 106 -33.19 -1.20 -8.57
N ASP A 107 -33.05 -1.45 -9.88
CA ASP A 107 -34.09 -2.03 -10.73
C ASP A 107 -34.28 -3.54 -10.50
N ALA A 108 -35.13 -4.18 -11.31
CA ALA A 108 -35.41 -5.62 -11.22
C ALA A 108 -34.18 -6.51 -11.45
N ALA A 109 -33.13 -5.99 -12.08
CA ALA A 109 -31.86 -6.68 -12.33
C ALA A 109 -30.78 -6.25 -11.32
N GLY A 110 -31.16 -5.57 -10.23
CA GLY A 110 -30.22 -5.09 -9.22
C GLY A 110 -29.36 -3.92 -9.68
N ARG A 111 -29.72 -3.23 -10.78
CA ARG A 111 -28.90 -2.17 -11.38
C ARG A 111 -29.34 -0.78 -10.95
N ALA A 112 -28.38 0.13 -10.83
CA ALA A 112 -28.64 1.56 -10.77
C ALA A 112 -27.52 2.35 -11.46
N GLU A 113 -27.83 3.59 -11.81
CA GLU A 113 -26.91 4.53 -12.43
C GLU A 113 -26.68 5.74 -11.52
N LEU A 114 -25.41 6.02 -11.23
CA LEU A 114 -24.97 7.11 -10.37
C LEU A 114 -24.24 8.15 -11.23
N ALA A 115 -24.58 9.43 -11.08
CA ALA A 115 -23.77 10.49 -11.62
C ALA A 115 -22.61 10.76 -10.64
N LEU A 116 -21.36 10.60 -11.08
CA LEU A 116 -20.18 10.89 -10.26
C LEU A 116 -19.25 11.83 -11.03
N ALA A 117 -18.93 12.99 -10.45
CA ALA A 117 -17.93 13.92 -11.00
C ALA A 117 -16.49 13.60 -10.54
N THR A 118 -16.37 13.01 -9.36
CA THR A 118 -15.11 12.57 -8.74
C THR A 118 -15.33 11.20 -8.08
N PRO A 119 -14.25 10.46 -7.75
CA PRO A 119 -14.40 9.24 -6.98
C PRO A 119 -15.16 9.48 -5.67
N ALA A 120 -15.99 8.52 -5.27
CA ALA A 120 -16.85 8.64 -4.10
C ALA A 120 -17.00 7.31 -3.36
N LEU A 121 -17.21 7.38 -2.05
CA LEU A 121 -17.68 6.24 -1.26
C LEU A 121 -19.19 6.12 -1.45
N VAL A 122 -19.65 4.93 -1.81
CA VAL A 122 -21.07 4.62 -2.04
C VAL A 122 -21.50 3.50 -1.11
N ARG A 123 -22.65 3.68 -0.46
CA ARG A 123 -23.22 2.71 0.47
C ARG A 123 -24.41 2.01 -0.17
N ALA A 124 -24.38 0.67 -0.21
CA ALA A 124 -25.52 -0.16 -0.61
C ALA A 124 -26.11 -0.90 0.59
N ALA A 125 -27.44 -0.99 0.65
CA ALA A 125 -28.15 -1.69 1.72
C ALA A 125 -29.48 -2.28 1.22
N ALA A 126 -29.86 -3.44 1.76
CA ALA A 126 -31.14 -4.08 1.51
C ALA A 126 -31.62 -4.81 2.78
N PRO A 127 -32.94 -4.89 3.02
CA PRO A 127 -33.47 -5.68 4.13
C PRO A 127 -32.97 -7.13 4.10
N GLY A 128 -32.61 -7.69 5.25
CA GLY A 128 -32.12 -9.07 5.37
C GLY A 128 -30.67 -9.30 4.91
N HIS A 129 -29.94 -8.25 4.55
CA HIS A 129 -28.56 -8.31 4.10
C HIS A 129 -27.69 -7.34 4.90
N LEU A 130 -26.40 -7.66 5.04
CA LEU A 130 -25.41 -6.76 5.62
C LEU A 130 -25.13 -5.61 4.63
N PRO A 131 -25.08 -4.35 5.08
CA PRO A 131 -24.78 -3.22 4.21
C PRO A 131 -23.30 -3.22 3.79
N ARG A 132 -23.00 -2.48 2.73
CA ARG A 132 -21.66 -2.39 2.15
C ARG A 132 -21.31 -0.96 1.78
N VAL A 133 -20.10 -0.52 2.09
CA VAL A 133 -19.51 0.70 1.55
C VAL A 133 -18.35 0.33 0.62
N GLN A 134 -18.29 0.96 -0.55
CA GLN A 134 -17.20 0.77 -1.51
C GLN A 134 -16.84 2.08 -2.22
N ALA A 135 -15.56 2.26 -2.53
CA ALA A 135 -15.06 3.37 -3.32
C ALA A 135 -15.31 3.11 -4.82
N LEU A 136 -15.95 4.06 -5.50
CA LEU A 136 -16.29 3.99 -6.92
C LEU A 136 -15.66 5.14 -7.70
N SER A 137 -15.18 4.86 -8.91
CA SER A 137 -14.74 5.90 -9.87
C SER A 137 -15.89 6.38 -10.76
N PRO A 138 -15.86 7.63 -11.25
CA PRO A 138 -16.68 8.06 -12.37
C PRO A 138 -16.52 7.15 -13.60
N ALA A 139 -17.60 6.98 -14.36
CA ALA A 139 -17.62 6.15 -15.58
C ALA A 139 -17.17 4.70 -15.38
N SER A 140 -17.36 4.15 -14.18
CA SER A 140 -17.04 2.75 -13.87
C SER A 140 -18.30 1.88 -13.83
N THR A 141 -18.10 0.56 -13.97
CA THR A 141 -19.10 -0.44 -13.58
C THR A 141 -18.60 -1.15 -12.33
N SER A 142 -19.45 -1.35 -11.33
CA SER A 142 -19.06 -2.00 -10.08
C SER A 142 -20.13 -2.93 -9.55
N ARG A 143 -19.72 -4.09 -9.07
CA ARG A 143 -20.58 -5.06 -8.39
C ARG A 143 -20.47 -4.84 -6.89
N LEU A 144 -21.61 -4.59 -6.23
CA LEU A 144 -21.70 -4.47 -4.77
C LEU A 144 -22.37 -5.73 -4.22
N VAL A 145 -21.64 -6.49 -3.40
CA VAL A 145 -22.13 -7.72 -2.78
C VAL A 145 -22.66 -7.41 -1.38
N LEU A 146 -23.92 -7.78 -1.12
CA LEU A 146 -24.54 -7.68 0.20
C LEU A 146 -24.78 -9.09 0.75
N THR A 147 -24.01 -9.50 1.75
CA THR A 147 -24.12 -10.84 2.33
C THR A 147 -25.44 -11.01 3.08
N ARG A 148 -26.13 -12.14 2.86
CA ARG A 148 -27.38 -12.46 3.55
C ARG A 148 -27.17 -12.68 5.04
N SER A 149 -28.13 -12.21 5.84
CA SER A 149 -28.20 -12.49 7.28
C SER A 149 -28.85 -13.86 7.55
N PRO A 150 -28.52 -14.54 8.68
CA PRO A 150 -27.62 -14.10 9.75
C PRO A 150 -26.14 -14.34 9.43
N ALA A 151 -25.34 -13.28 9.49
CA ALA A 151 -23.89 -13.29 9.41
C ALA A 151 -23.34 -12.14 10.28
N VAL A 152 -22.05 -12.21 10.62
CA VAL A 152 -21.33 -11.10 11.28
C VAL A 152 -20.19 -10.66 10.39
N SER A 153 -20.10 -9.37 10.13
CA SER A 153 -19.03 -8.78 9.32
C SER A 153 -17.89 -8.29 10.19
N VAL A 154 -16.67 -8.71 9.85
CA VAL A 154 -15.44 -8.26 10.51
C VAL A 154 -14.54 -7.59 9.48
N ARG A 155 -14.11 -6.37 9.76
CA ARG A 155 -13.21 -5.58 8.92
C ARG A 155 -11.83 -5.50 9.55
N PHE A 156 -10.81 -5.79 8.77
CA PHE A 156 -9.41 -5.81 9.19
C PHE A 156 -8.66 -4.67 8.50
N GLY A 157 -8.03 -3.83 9.31
CA GLY A 157 -7.01 -2.90 8.89
C GLY A 157 -5.62 -3.39 9.32
N GLY A 158 -4.61 -2.89 8.64
CA GLY A 158 -3.21 -3.24 8.86
C GLY A 158 -2.56 -2.59 10.07
N ASP A 159 -1.24 -2.40 9.97
CA ASP A 159 -0.40 -1.90 11.06
C ASP A 159 -0.69 -0.43 11.37
N VAL A 160 -0.80 -0.12 12.66
CA VAL A 160 -1.11 1.20 13.21
C VAL A 160 -0.02 1.65 14.18
N MET A 161 0.63 2.76 13.85
CA MET A 161 1.57 3.51 14.66
C MET A 161 1.46 5.00 14.32
N ALA A 162 1.15 5.85 15.31
CA ALA A 162 1.02 7.31 15.15
C ALA A 162 2.00 8.05 16.06
N GLY A 163 3.26 7.62 16.03
CA GLY A 163 4.42 8.16 16.73
C GLY A 163 5.39 8.89 15.78
N ARG A 164 6.56 9.31 16.28
CA ARG A 164 7.68 9.75 15.41
C ARG A 164 7.31 10.86 14.42
N ARG A 165 7.40 10.61 13.10
CA ARG A 165 7.20 11.63 12.04
C ARG A 165 5.77 12.19 11.98
N PHE A 166 4.83 11.60 12.71
CA PHE A 166 3.53 12.24 12.91
C PHE A 166 3.65 13.55 13.72
N TYR A 167 4.65 13.68 14.60
CA TYR A 167 4.87 14.87 15.45
C TYR A 167 5.97 15.81 14.94
N TRP A 168 6.73 15.42 13.92
CA TRP A 168 7.84 16.22 13.40
C TRP A 168 7.50 16.80 12.03
N PRO A 169 7.79 18.08 11.78
CA PRO A 169 7.80 18.59 10.42
C PRO A 169 8.95 17.92 9.65
N THR A 170 8.73 17.48 8.42
CA THR A 170 9.82 16.92 7.60
C THR A 170 10.77 18.06 7.24
N SER A 171 12.03 17.98 7.66
CA SER A 171 13.09 18.86 7.14
C SER A 171 13.86 18.16 6.02
N ALA A 172 14.55 18.92 5.16
CA ALA A 172 15.47 18.40 4.12
C ALA A 172 16.53 17.42 4.68
N ALA A 173 16.76 17.39 6.00
CA ALA A 173 17.67 16.45 6.64
C ALA A 173 17.16 15.00 6.67
N GLU A 174 15.84 14.74 6.61
CA GLU A 174 15.30 13.37 6.68
C GLU A 174 15.48 12.57 5.38
N THR A 175 15.58 13.25 4.23
CA THR A 175 15.80 12.62 2.92
C THR A 175 17.28 12.29 2.68
N GLY A 176 18.18 12.78 3.54
CA GLY A 176 19.62 12.56 3.44
C GLY A 176 20.24 13.23 2.21
N ASP A 177 19.50 14.14 1.57
CA ASP A 177 19.95 14.91 0.41
C ASP A 177 19.94 16.39 0.77
N PRO A 178 21.12 17.02 0.97
CA PRO A 178 21.22 18.45 1.28
C PRO A 178 20.77 19.36 0.13
N THR A 179 20.36 18.83 -1.02
CA THR A 179 19.80 19.57 -2.17
C THR A 179 18.28 19.43 -2.31
N ASP A 180 17.63 18.74 -1.37
CA ASP A 180 16.19 18.50 -1.42
C ASP A 180 15.38 19.73 -0.97
N ASP A 181 15.00 20.54 -1.95
CA ASP A 181 14.10 21.69 -1.83
C ASP A 181 12.61 21.26 -1.63
N ALA A 182 12.33 19.99 -1.33
CA ALA A 182 10.98 19.52 -1.05
C ALA A 182 10.36 20.35 0.10
N PRO A 183 9.15 20.91 -0.10
CA PRO A 183 8.53 21.77 0.91
C PRO A 183 8.33 20.98 2.20
N ALA A 184 8.89 21.51 3.30
CA ALA A 184 8.72 20.93 4.63
C ALA A 184 7.24 20.66 4.90
N ARG A 185 6.88 19.39 5.10
CA ARG A 185 5.53 19.04 5.53
C ARG A 185 5.38 19.41 6.99
N ALA A 186 4.28 20.07 7.32
CA ALA A 186 3.89 20.28 8.71
C ALA A 186 3.68 18.91 9.40
N ALA A 187 3.94 18.86 10.71
CA ALA A 187 3.58 17.72 11.52
C ALA A 187 2.07 17.43 11.40
N LEU A 188 1.69 16.15 11.39
CA LEU A 188 0.30 15.72 11.32
C LEU A 188 -0.41 15.84 12.67
N LEU A 189 0.36 15.75 13.76
CA LEU A 189 -0.09 15.85 15.14
C LEU A 189 0.80 16.85 15.88
N SER A 190 0.19 17.69 16.70
CA SER A 190 0.89 18.42 17.74
C SER A 190 1.12 17.53 18.97
N ARG A 191 2.04 17.91 19.85
CA ARG A 191 2.32 17.12 21.07
C ARG A 191 1.11 17.04 22.03
N ASP A 192 0.20 18.01 21.95
CA ASP A 192 -1.06 18.07 22.69
C ASP A 192 -2.27 17.54 21.89
N ALA A 193 -2.04 16.87 20.75
CA ALA A 193 -3.11 16.33 19.90
C ALA A 193 -4.05 15.41 20.69
N GLY A 194 -5.33 15.79 20.68
CA GLY A 194 -6.39 15.06 21.34
C GLY A 194 -6.94 13.90 20.51
N PRO A 195 -8.01 13.26 21.01
CA PRO A 195 -8.67 12.16 20.30
C PRO A 195 -9.23 12.55 18.93
N ALA A 196 -9.68 13.80 18.75
CA ALA A 196 -10.26 14.26 17.49
C ALA A 196 -9.20 14.37 16.38
N GLU A 197 -8.01 14.87 16.71
CA GLU A 197 -6.88 14.97 15.80
C GLU A 197 -6.37 13.59 15.39
N HIS A 198 -6.31 12.64 16.34
CA HIS A 198 -5.97 11.25 16.04
C HIS A 198 -7.04 10.58 15.15
N ALA A 199 -8.33 10.79 15.45
CA ALA A 199 -9.42 10.26 14.63
C ALA A 199 -9.41 10.84 13.20
N ALA A 200 -9.00 12.10 13.04
CA ALA A 200 -8.91 12.77 11.76
C ALA A 200 -7.88 12.12 10.80
N LEU A 201 -6.90 11.39 11.31
CA LEU A 201 -5.95 10.62 10.49
C LEU A 201 -6.65 9.52 9.67
N LEU A 202 -7.76 8.97 10.18
CA LEU A 202 -8.54 7.89 9.55
C LEU A 202 -9.83 8.39 8.88
N ALA A 203 -10.13 9.69 8.95
CA ALA A 203 -11.37 10.26 8.42
C ALA A 203 -11.69 9.85 6.97
N PRO A 204 -10.74 9.76 6.03
CA PRO A 204 -11.04 9.37 4.64
C PRO A 204 -11.58 7.95 4.49
N ILE A 205 -11.24 7.04 5.41
CA ILE A 205 -11.67 5.64 5.37
C ILE A 205 -12.68 5.31 6.48
N ALA A 206 -13.05 6.26 7.34
CA ALA A 206 -13.98 6.02 8.45
C ALA A 206 -15.32 5.39 8.00
N PRO A 207 -15.93 5.76 6.86
CA PRO A 207 -17.14 5.07 6.38
C PRO A 207 -16.91 3.60 5.99
N LEU A 208 -15.69 3.25 5.55
CA LEU A 208 -15.32 1.86 5.31
C LEU A 208 -15.19 1.13 6.65
N LEU A 209 -14.48 1.69 7.62
CA LEU A 209 -14.35 1.08 8.96
C LEU A 209 -15.73 0.86 9.63
N ALA A 210 -16.68 1.77 9.42
CA ALA A 210 -18.01 1.70 10.00
C ALA A 210 -19.01 0.79 9.25
N ASP A 211 -18.66 0.22 8.09
CA ASP A 211 -19.60 -0.61 7.32
C ASP A 211 -19.76 -2.04 7.84
N ALA A 212 -18.89 -2.46 8.76
CA ALA A 212 -18.85 -3.79 9.37
C ALA A 212 -19.36 -3.77 10.81
N ASP A 213 -19.74 -4.93 11.34
CA ASP A 213 -20.20 -5.08 12.73
C ASP A 213 -19.06 -4.94 13.74
N LEU A 214 -17.85 -5.30 13.34
CA LEU A 214 -16.60 -5.18 14.09
C LEU A 214 -15.46 -4.75 13.18
N THR A 215 -14.67 -3.77 13.61
CA THR A 215 -13.40 -3.42 12.97
C THR A 215 -12.21 -3.74 13.88
N VAL A 216 -11.18 -4.34 13.29
CA VAL A 216 -9.96 -4.82 13.94
C VAL A 216 -8.73 -4.25 13.26
N VAL A 217 -7.73 -3.79 14.03
CA VAL A 217 -6.43 -3.35 13.49
C VAL A 217 -5.26 -3.94 14.28
N ASN A 218 -4.06 -3.99 13.69
CA ASN A 218 -2.85 -4.33 14.43
C ASN A 218 -2.23 -3.06 15.05
N LEU A 219 -2.33 -2.90 16.37
CA LEU A 219 -1.72 -1.74 17.06
C LEU A 219 -0.26 -2.06 17.37
N GLU A 220 0.63 -1.61 16.50
CA GLU A 220 2.06 -1.97 16.50
C GLU A 220 2.92 -0.89 17.15
N THR A 221 2.49 -0.48 18.35
CA THR A 221 3.15 0.58 19.10
C THR A 221 2.74 0.51 20.56
N ALA A 222 3.65 0.87 21.47
CA ALA A 222 3.27 1.11 22.85
C ALA A 222 2.56 2.47 22.99
N LEU A 223 1.50 2.55 23.79
CA LEU A 223 0.84 3.81 24.10
C LEU A 223 1.38 4.38 25.39
N VAL A 224 1.93 5.59 25.32
CA VAL A 224 2.52 6.31 26.45
C VAL A 224 1.96 7.73 26.54
N ALA A 225 2.07 8.36 27.71
CA ALA A 225 1.54 9.70 27.91
C ALA A 225 2.29 10.77 27.08
N ASP A 226 3.59 10.58 26.90
CA ASP A 226 4.46 11.48 26.14
C ASP A 226 5.32 10.66 25.17
N PRO A 227 4.88 10.51 23.91
CA PRO A 227 5.55 9.65 22.93
C PRO A 227 6.67 10.35 22.18
N VAL A 228 6.84 11.67 22.36
CA VAL A 228 7.78 12.48 21.58
C VAL A 228 9.13 12.50 22.27
N PHE A 229 10.17 12.04 21.57
CA PHE A 229 11.56 12.07 22.03
C PHE A 229 12.48 12.44 20.88
N ASP A 230 13.63 13.06 21.18
CA ASP A 230 14.63 13.41 20.16
C ASP A 230 15.25 12.13 19.55
N PRO A 231 15.10 11.87 18.24
CA PRO A 231 15.69 10.71 17.60
C PRO A 231 17.23 10.75 17.55
N ASP A 232 17.82 11.95 17.61
CA ASP A 232 19.28 12.15 17.62
C ASP A 232 19.83 12.24 19.06
N GLY A 233 18.93 12.34 20.04
CA GLY A 233 19.23 12.36 21.46
C GLY A 233 19.51 10.98 22.06
N PRO A 234 19.92 10.92 23.34
CA PRO A 234 20.07 9.66 24.04
C PRO A 234 18.73 8.94 24.13
N ARG A 235 18.74 7.62 23.86
CA ARG A 235 17.54 6.78 23.95
C ARG A 235 16.89 6.92 25.34
N PRO A 236 15.58 7.24 25.42
CA PRO A 236 14.86 7.27 26.69
C PRO A 236 14.95 5.95 27.45
N ALA A 237 15.19 6.01 28.76
CA ALA A 237 15.35 4.82 29.61
C ALA A 237 14.07 3.96 29.75
N TRP A 238 12.91 4.52 29.42
CA TRP A 238 11.63 3.83 29.40
C TRP A 238 11.40 3.03 28.10
N LEU A 239 12.23 3.23 27.07
CA LEU A 239 12.22 2.42 25.85
C LEU A 239 13.12 1.19 25.98
N HIS A 240 12.82 0.20 25.16
CA HIS A 240 13.57 -1.04 25.06
C HIS A 240 15.04 -0.75 24.73
N PRO A 241 16.02 -1.19 25.54
CA PRO A 241 17.40 -0.70 25.45
C PRO A 241 18.17 -1.23 24.23
N THR A 242 17.81 -2.40 23.70
CA THR A 242 18.58 -3.09 22.65
C THR A 242 17.87 -3.20 21.30
N LYS A 243 16.64 -2.70 21.19
CA LYS A 243 15.90 -2.77 19.92
C LYS A 243 16.49 -1.79 18.93
N SER A 244 16.70 -2.15 17.67
CA SER A 244 17.16 -1.19 16.66
C SER A 244 16.15 -0.05 16.49
N ILE A 245 14.86 -0.39 16.46
CA ILE A 245 13.74 0.54 16.35
C ILE A 245 12.73 0.22 17.46
N ALA A 246 12.32 1.25 18.20
CA ALA A 246 11.24 1.18 19.17
C ALA A 246 10.23 2.30 18.89
N PHE A 247 8.95 1.98 18.99
CA PHE A 247 7.82 2.86 18.72
C PHE A 247 7.07 3.20 20.00
N ALA A 248 6.61 4.45 20.04
CA ALA A 248 5.72 4.95 21.05
C ALA A 248 4.71 5.89 20.38
N SER A 249 3.44 5.79 20.77
CA SER A 249 2.37 6.67 20.34
C SER A 249 1.61 7.20 21.55
N SER A 250 0.87 8.30 21.38
CA SER A 250 0.14 8.90 22.51
C SER A 250 -0.98 7.97 22.97
N THR A 251 -1.24 7.91 24.28
CA THR A 251 -2.45 7.27 24.82
C THR A 251 -3.77 7.81 24.24
N THR A 252 -3.79 9.05 23.73
CA THR A 252 -4.96 9.62 23.04
C THR A 252 -5.30 8.92 21.73
N LEU A 253 -4.36 8.18 21.13
CA LEU A 253 -4.61 7.36 19.95
C LEU A 253 -5.70 6.31 20.19
N ALA A 254 -5.79 5.72 21.39
CA ALA A 254 -6.80 4.71 21.69
C ALA A 254 -8.23 5.24 21.49
N GLU A 255 -8.52 6.43 22.01
CA GLU A 255 -9.83 7.07 21.82
C GLU A 255 -10.01 7.59 20.38
N GLY A 256 -8.93 8.02 19.73
CA GLY A 256 -8.95 8.34 18.30
C GLY A 256 -9.39 7.16 17.44
N LEU A 257 -8.84 5.98 17.67
CA LEU A 257 -9.23 4.73 16.99
C LEU A 257 -10.69 4.38 17.24
N ALA A 258 -11.16 4.46 18.50
CA ALA A 258 -12.56 4.22 18.84
C ALA A 258 -13.51 5.17 18.07
N ARG A 259 -13.18 6.46 18.02
CA ARG A 259 -13.95 7.48 17.29
C ARG A 259 -13.95 7.26 15.78
N SER A 260 -12.93 6.61 15.23
CA SER A 260 -12.85 6.22 13.82
C SER A 260 -13.57 4.92 13.49
N GLY A 261 -14.19 4.26 14.48
CA GLY A 261 -14.96 3.02 14.29
C GLY A 261 -14.14 1.74 14.47
N VAL A 262 -12.99 1.78 15.16
CA VAL A 262 -12.23 0.58 15.53
C VAL A 262 -12.79 0.00 16.83
N ASP A 263 -13.22 -1.25 16.82
CA ASP A 263 -13.77 -1.97 17.98
C ASP A 263 -12.71 -2.78 18.74
N VAL A 264 -11.73 -3.33 18.00
CA VAL A 264 -10.76 -4.30 18.54
C VAL A 264 -9.35 -3.99 18.02
N VAL A 265 -8.32 -4.21 18.85
CA VAL A 265 -6.92 -4.17 18.42
C VAL A 265 -6.19 -5.46 18.75
N SER A 266 -5.35 -5.91 17.83
CA SER A 266 -4.31 -6.91 18.13
C SER A 266 -3.09 -6.21 18.72
N LEU A 267 -2.60 -6.73 19.85
CA LEU A 267 -1.30 -6.42 20.45
C LEU A 267 -0.31 -7.58 20.28
N ALA A 268 -0.64 -8.57 19.46
CA ALA A 268 0.19 -9.76 19.26
C ALA A 268 1.40 -9.48 18.35
N ASN A 269 2.18 -8.44 18.61
CA ASN A 269 3.28 -7.99 17.75
C ASN A 269 4.56 -7.71 18.55
N ASN A 270 5.69 -7.59 17.86
CA ASN A 270 6.99 -7.34 18.48
C ASN A 270 7.08 -5.96 19.14
N HIS A 271 6.28 -4.98 18.74
CA HIS A 271 6.34 -3.60 19.25
C HIS A 271 5.48 -3.32 20.48
N SER A 272 4.67 -4.29 20.91
CA SER A 272 3.84 -4.17 22.11
C SER A 272 4.65 -4.07 23.42
N PHE A 273 5.94 -4.40 23.38
CA PHE A 273 6.85 -4.31 24.54
C PHE A 273 7.95 -3.25 24.41
N ASP A 274 7.79 -2.29 23.48
CA ASP A 274 8.79 -1.26 23.22
C ASP A 274 9.02 -0.29 24.36
N ALA A 275 7.97 0.01 25.12
CA ALA A 275 8.07 0.80 26.36
C ALA A 275 8.04 -0.11 27.62
N LEU A 276 8.47 -1.36 27.46
CA LEU A 276 8.60 -2.36 28.52
C LEU A 276 7.27 -2.59 29.29
N ALA A 277 7.35 -3.13 30.51
CA ALA A 277 6.17 -3.41 31.34
C ALA A 277 5.30 -2.17 31.64
N PRO A 278 5.86 -0.99 31.97
CA PRO A 278 5.04 0.21 32.20
C PRO A 278 4.31 0.67 30.94
N GLY A 279 4.96 0.56 29.78
CA GLY A 279 4.38 0.86 28.47
C GLY A 279 3.21 -0.05 28.15
N LEU A 280 3.40 -1.38 28.25
CA LEU A 280 2.31 -2.33 28.01
C LEU A 280 1.14 -2.09 28.97
N ALA A 281 1.40 -1.86 30.25
CA ALA A 281 0.34 -1.56 31.22
C ALA A 281 -0.43 -0.28 30.86
N THR A 282 0.27 0.74 30.37
CA THR A 282 -0.35 2.00 29.92
C THR A 282 -1.17 1.79 28.64
N THR A 283 -0.68 0.99 27.71
CA THR A 283 -1.42 0.57 26.50
C THR A 283 -2.74 -0.10 26.86
N LEU A 284 -2.71 -1.15 27.68
CA LEU A 284 -3.91 -1.89 28.08
C LEU A 284 -4.91 -0.95 28.76
N ALA A 285 -4.46 -0.12 29.70
CA ALA A 285 -5.32 0.82 30.40
C ALA A 285 -5.91 1.91 29.50
N ALA A 286 -5.18 2.37 28.47
CA ALA A 286 -5.70 3.35 27.51
C ALA A 286 -6.79 2.75 26.62
N LEU A 287 -6.60 1.51 26.16
CA LEU A 287 -7.58 0.77 25.36
C LEU A 287 -8.86 0.47 26.17
N ASP A 288 -8.71 0.00 27.42
CA ASP A 288 -9.84 -0.24 28.33
C ASP A 288 -10.65 1.04 28.57
N ARG A 289 -9.99 2.19 28.78
CA ARG A 289 -10.67 3.49 28.96
C ARG A 289 -11.39 3.95 27.69
N ALA A 290 -10.83 3.66 26.52
CA ALA A 290 -11.43 4.02 25.23
C ALA A 290 -12.58 3.07 24.82
N GLY A 291 -12.77 1.96 25.53
CA GLY A 291 -13.76 0.94 25.18
C GLY A 291 -13.34 0.10 23.96
N VAL A 292 -12.05 0.07 23.63
CA VAL A 292 -11.50 -0.72 22.53
C VAL A 292 -11.03 -2.06 23.08
N ALA A 293 -11.63 -3.16 22.61
CA ALA A 293 -11.22 -4.48 23.03
C ALA A 293 -9.81 -4.81 22.53
N HIS A 294 -9.06 -5.63 23.26
CA HIS A 294 -7.69 -5.99 22.89
C HIS A 294 -7.39 -7.44 23.21
N PHE A 295 -6.42 -7.99 22.48
CA PHE A 295 -5.96 -9.37 22.63
C PHE A 295 -4.50 -9.50 22.20
N GLY A 296 -3.86 -10.62 22.54
CA GLY A 296 -2.55 -10.96 22.00
C GLY A 296 -1.34 -10.45 22.81
N ALA A 297 -1.56 -9.70 23.88
CA ALA A 297 -0.54 -9.33 24.86
C ALA A 297 -1.15 -9.23 26.27
N GLY A 298 -0.33 -9.35 27.29
CA GLY A 298 -0.80 -9.27 28.68
C GLY A 298 0.32 -9.24 29.70
N ALA A 299 -0.04 -9.14 30.98
CA ALA A 299 0.94 -9.16 32.07
C ALA A 299 1.57 -10.55 32.30
N THR A 300 0.92 -11.60 31.79
CA THR A 300 1.39 -12.98 31.80
C THR A 300 1.05 -13.68 30.49
N GLU A 301 1.69 -14.82 30.22
CA GLU A 301 1.37 -15.67 29.07
C GLU A 301 -0.11 -16.08 29.00
N THR A 302 -0.75 -16.33 30.15
CA THR A 302 -2.17 -16.70 30.20
C THR A 302 -3.07 -15.55 29.75
N GLN A 303 -2.74 -14.33 30.16
CA GLN A 303 -3.47 -13.13 29.71
C GLN A 303 -3.21 -12.84 28.23
N ALA A 304 -1.96 -12.99 27.76
CA ALA A 304 -1.62 -12.76 26.35
C ALA A 304 -2.41 -13.69 25.40
N TRP A 305 -2.73 -14.91 25.83
CA TRP A 305 -3.54 -15.88 25.10
C TRP A 305 -5.05 -15.81 25.40
N ALA A 306 -5.51 -14.90 26.26
CA ALA A 306 -6.93 -14.74 26.53
C ALA A 306 -7.62 -14.14 25.30
N PRO A 307 -8.71 -14.75 24.78
CA PRO A 307 -9.41 -14.18 23.64
C PRO A 307 -10.21 -12.95 24.04
N ALA A 308 -10.27 -11.96 23.16
CA ALA A 308 -11.33 -10.95 23.23
C ALA A 308 -12.63 -11.59 22.69
N LEU A 309 -13.71 -11.52 23.47
CA LEU A 309 -15.02 -12.08 23.11
C LEU A 309 -16.03 -10.95 22.95
N LEU A 310 -16.56 -10.80 21.73
CA LEU A 310 -17.53 -9.75 21.41
C LEU A 310 -18.81 -10.38 20.85
N VAL A 311 -19.96 -9.83 21.21
CA VAL A 311 -21.26 -10.26 20.67
C VAL A 311 -21.77 -9.21 19.68
N ARG A 312 -22.05 -9.65 18.46
CA ARG A 312 -22.66 -8.84 17.39
C ARG A 312 -23.60 -9.70 16.56
N GLN A 313 -24.72 -9.14 16.13
CA GLN A 313 -25.74 -9.88 15.38
C GLN A 313 -26.19 -11.19 16.05
N GLY A 314 -26.19 -11.23 17.39
CA GLY A 314 -26.50 -12.43 18.18
C GLY A 314 -25.44 -13.55 18.12
N ARG A 315 -24.26 -13.30 17.54
CA ARG A 315 -23.14 -14.23 17.42
C ARG A 315 -21.98 -13.78 18.31
N THR A 316 -21.32 -14.72 18.97
CA THR A 316 -20.09 -14.47 19.72
C THR A 316 -18.88 -14.68 18.82
N VAL A 317 -18.03 -13.66 18.68
CA VAL A 317 -16.77 -13.69 17.93
C VAL A 317 -15.60 -13.70 18.92
N ALA A 318 -14.72 -14.68 18.79
CA ALA A 318 -13.47 -14.74 19.54
C ALA A 318 -12.28 -14.27 18.69
N PHE A 319 -11.52 -13.32 19.23
CA PHE A 319 -10.27 -12.87 18.63
C PHE A 319 -9.08 -13.40 19.43
N LEU A 320 -8.16 -14.05 18.73
CA LEU A 320 -6.89 -14.54 19.25
C LEU A 320 -5.74 -13.96 18.43
N GLY A 321 -4.57 -13.83 19.04
CA GLY A 321 -3.39 -13.40 18.31
C GLY A 321 -2.10 -13.92 18.90
N CYS A 322 -1.08 -14.05 18.05
CA CYS A 322 0.27 -14.47 18.43
C CYS A 322 1.31 -13.83 17.50
N THR A 323 2.57 -13.76 17.95
CA THR A 323 3.70 -13.34 17.11
C THR A 323 4.76 -14.43 16.96
N SER A 324 5.36 -14.53 15.77
CA SER A 324 6.59 -15.31 15.55
C SER A 324 7.87 -14.48 15.74
N VAL A 325 7.76 -13.16 15.93
CA VAL A 325 8.87 -12.23 16.11
C VAL A 325 9.10 -12.04 17.60
N THR A 326 9.80 -13.00 18.21
CA THR A 326 9.77 -13.19 19.68
C THR A 326 10.71 -12.26 20.46
N GLY A 327 11.77 -11.77 19.80
CA GLY A 327 12.85 -11.03 20.44
C GLY A 327 13.70 -11.85 21.40
N GLU A 328 13.66 -13.18 21.33
CA GLU A 328 14.44 -14.06 22.21
C GLU A 328 15.96 -13.98 21.97
N ASP A 329 16.37 -13.34 20.88
CA ASP A 329 17.73 -12.93 20.57
C ASP A 329 18.18 -11.66 21.32
N HIS A 330 17.25 -10.97 22.00
CA HIS A 330 17.56 -9.84 22.87
C HIS A 330 17.57 -10.25 24.36
N PRO A 331 18.31 -9.50 25.22
CA PRO A 331 18.30 -9.74 26.67
C PRO A 331 16.92 -9.62 27.31
N ILE A 332 16.03 -8.83 26.71
CA ILE A 332 14.63 -8.66 27.11
C ILE A 332 13.77 -9.10 25.92
N PRO A 333 13.13 -10.29 25.99
CA PRO A 333 12.26 -10.73 24.91
C PRO A 333 10.96 -9.91 24.82
N TYR A 334 10.33 -9.90 23.66
CA TYR A 334 9.07 -9.15 23.44
C TYR A 334 7.83 -9.93 23.88
N VAL A 335 7.95 -11.26 23.91
CA VAL A 335 6.85 -12.18 24.24
C VAL A 335 6.69 -12.39 25.72
N ALA A 336 5.47 -12.64 26.19
CA ALA A 336 5.16 -12.92 27.59
C ALA A 336 5.74 -14.27 28.05
N ALA A 337 5.93 -14.39 29.36
CA ALA A 337 6.21 -15.64 30.06
C ALA A 337 5.26 -15.78 31.26
N ALA A 338 5.44 -16.81 32.09
CA ALA A 338 4.60 -17.03 33.27
C ALA A 338 4.61 -15.83 34.25
N ASP A 339 5.76 -15.17 34.40
CA ASP A 339 6.03 -14.07 35.34
C ASP A 339 6.48 -12.78 34.64
N ARG A 340 6.35 -12.70 33.31
CA ARG A 340 6.81 -11.55 32.52
C ARG A 340 5.76 -11.09 31.52
N PRO A 341 5.45 -9.78 31.46
CA PRO A 341 4.56 -9.21 30.46
C PRO A 341 5.13 -9.32 29.04
N GLY A 342 4.24 -9.29 28.04
CA GLY A 342 4.62 -9.26 26.62
C GLY A 342 3.52 -9.78 25.70
N ALA A 343 3.87 -9.94 24.42
CA ALA A 343 2.99 -10.50 23.40
C ALA A 343 2.89 -12.04 23.48
N ALA A 344 1.82 -12.63 22.94
CA ALA A 344 1.66 -14.07 22.88
C ALA A 344 2.66 -14.71 21.90
N LYS A 345 3.53 -15.60 22.37
CA LYS A 345 4.48 -16.33 21.52
C LYS A 345 3.76 -17.37 20.67
N CYS A 346 3.90 -17.29 19.35
CA CYS A 346 3.27 -18.24 18.44
C CYS A 346 4.04 -19.56 18.35
N THR A 347 3.38 -20.64 18.73
CA THR A 347 3.85 -22.02 18.49
C THR A 347 2.68 -22.85 17.99
N GLU A 348 2.96 -23.85 17.15
CA GLU A 348 1.94 -24.73 16.56
C GLU A 348 0.99 -25.31 17.62
N GLN A 349 1.55 -25.93 18.66
CA GLN A 349 0.78 -26.59 19.71
C GLN A 349 -0.09 -25.60 20.49
N ARG A 350 0.48 -24.45 20.89
CA ARG A 350 -0.25 -23.47 21.69
C ARG A 350 -1.37 -22.81 20.90
N LEU A 351 -1.11 -22.48 19.63
CA LEU A 351 -2.09 -21.91 18.72
C LEU A 351 -3.26 -22.86 18.51
N ALA A 352 -3.00 -24.12 18.14
CA ALA A 352 -4.05 -25.12 17.94
C ALA A 352 -4.93 -25.30 19.19
N GLN A 353 -4.30 -25.36 20.37
CA GLN A 353 -5.00 -25.49 21.65
C GLN A 353 -5.89 -24.27 21.93
N ALA A 354 -5.36 -23.05 21.76
CA ALA A 354 -6.08 -21.81 22.04
C ALA A 354 -7.30 -21.65 21.12
N VAL A 355 -7.13 -21.92 19.81
CA VAL A 355 -8.23 -21.87 18.84
C VAL A 355 -9.31 -22.90 19.17
N SER A 356 -8.90 -24.16 19.45
CA SER A 356 -9.85 -25.22 19.83
C SER A 356 -10.64 -24.85 21.10
N GLN A 357 -9.99 -24.24 22.08
CA GLN A 357 -10.65 -23.78 23.31
C GLN A 357 -11.59 -22.60 23.05
N ALA A 358 -11.18 -21.62 22.25
CA ALA A 358 -12.02 -20.49 21.88
C ALA A 358 -13.28 -20.95 21.14
N ARG A 359 -13.17 -21.97 20.28
CA ARG A 359 -14.30 -22.53 19.54
C ARG A 359 -15.40 -23.10 20.43
N THR A 360 -15.08 -23.54 21.65
CA THR A 360 -16.08 -24.01 22.63
C THR A 360 -16.90 -22.87 23.26
N ARG A 361 -16.48 -21.61 23.08
CA ARG A 361 -17.04 -20.42 23.72
C ARG A 361 -17.56 -19.38 22.73
N ALA A 362 -17.35 -19.57 21.43
CA ALA A 362 -17.68 -18.60 20.40
C ALA A 362 -18.22 -19.26 19.13
N ASP A 363 -19.15 -18.56 18.47
CA ASP A 363 -19.74 -18.96 17.19
C ASP A 363 -18.75 -18.80 16.03
N GLU A 364 -17.87 -17.81 16.13
CA GLU A 364 -16.83 -17.49 15.15
C GLU A 364 -15.48 -17.31 15.85
N VAL A 365 -14.39 -17.79 15.25
CA VAL A 365 -13.03 -17.59 15.75
C VAL A 365 -12.17 -16.94 14.67
N VAL A 366 -11.51 -15.85 15.05
CA VAL A 366 -10.60 -15.07 14.21
C VAL A 366 -9.22 -15.09 14.85
N VAL A 367 -8.19 -15.33 14.04
CA VAL A 367 -6.79 -15.34 14.48
C VAL A 367 -5.99 -14.29 13.74
N MET A 368 -5.24 -13.46 14.47
CA MET A 368 -4.23 -12.57 13.90
C MET A 368 -2.81 -13.05 14.22
N ILE A 369 -1.99 -13.29 13.20
CA ILE A 369 -0.60 -13.74 13.36
C ILE A 369 0.33 -12.62 12.93
N HIS A 370 1.23 -12.20 13.81
CA HIS A 370 2.24 -11.20 13.46
C HIS A 370 3.58 -11.88 13.18
N GLY A 371 3.93 -12.00 11.90
CA GLY A 371 5.11 -12.74 11.48
C GLY A 371 5.36 -12.69 9.98
N GLY A 372 6.57 -13.07 9.58
CA GLY A 372 7.03 -13.00 8.20
C GLY A 372 8.43 -12.40 8.14
N VAL A 373 8.80 -11.88 6.99
CA VAL A 373 10.00 -11.06 6.81
C VAL A 373 9.52 -9.67 6.42
N GLU A 374 10.05 -8.63 7.08
CA GLU A 374 9.72 -7.25 6.73
C GLU A 374 9.95 -6.99 5.23
N TYR A 375 8.98 -6.34 4.61
CA TYR A 375 8.95 -5.92 3.21
C TYR A 375 8.91 -7.05 2.16
N ASP A 376 8.83 -8.31 2.58
CA ASP A 376 8.59 -9.43 1.68
C ASP A 376 7.08 -9.71 1.58
N ARG A 377 6.59 -9.81 0.34
CA ARG A 377 5.18 -10.15 0.06
C ARG A 377 4.90 -11.64 0.22
N THR A 378 5.94 -12.48 0.20
CA THR A 378 5.82 -13.92 0.35
C THR A 378 6.07 -14.30 1.80
N LEU A 379 5.09 -14.95 2.43
CA LEU A 379 5.26 -15.43 3.79
C LEU A 379 6.25 -16.60 3.86
N THR A 380 6.96 -16.68 4.98
CA THR A 380 7.83 -17.81 5.26
C THR A 380 7.02 -19.10 5.43
N PRO A 381 7.61 -20.28 5.12
CA PRO A 381 6.94 -21.56 5.34
C PRO A 381 6.44 -21.76 6.78
N ALA A 382 7.14 -21.21 7.76
CA ALA A 382 6.76 -21.30 9.18
C ALA A 382 5.47 -20.53 9.48
N VAL A 383 5.30 -19.33 8.93
CA VAL A 383 4.08 -18.54 9.12
C VAL A 383 2.91 -19.17 8.36
N LEU A 384 3.13 -19.63 7.13
CA LEU A 384 2.11 -20.36 6.36
C LEU A 384 1.61 -21.60 7.13
N ARG A 385 2.52 -22.33 7.78
CA ARG A 385 2.17 -23.48 8.63
C ARG A 385 1.34 -23.08 9.84
N LEU A 386 1.68 -21.99 10.53
CA LEU A 386 0.89 -21.48 11.65
C LEU A 386 -0.52 -21.07 11.20
N MET A 387 -0.63 -20.44 10.03
CA MET A 387 -1.93 -20.08 9.45
C MET A 387 -2.79 -21.32 9.21
N GLU A 388 -2.22 -22.33 8.54
CA GLU A 388 -2.90 -23.61 8.28
C GLU A 388 -3.39 -24.27 9.58
N ILE A 389 -2.57 -24.27 10.63
CA ILE A 389 -2.93 -24.83 11.94
C ILE A 389 -4.11 -24.09 12.57
N ALA A 390 -4.15 -22.77 12.49
CA ALA A 390 -5.27 -21.99 13.00
C ALA A 390 -6.58 -22.36 12.29
N GLY A 391 -6.56 -22.48 10.96
CA GLY A 391 -7.72 -22.91 10.18
C GLY A 391 -8.15 -24.34 10.54
N GLN A 392 -7.20 -25.28 10.59
CA GLN A 392 -7.47 -26.69 10.98
C GLN A 392 -8.05 -26.83 12.39
N ALA A 393 -7.67 -25.92 13.30
CA ALA A 393 -8.19 -25.90 14.66
C ALA A 393 -9.58 -25.24 14.79
N GLY A 394 -10.12 -24.65 13.72
CA GLY A 394 -11.48 -24.11 13.65
C GLY A 394 -11.58 -22.58 13.59
N ALA A 395 -10.54 -21.88 13.15
CA ALA A 395 -10.64 -20.46 12.81
C ALA A 395 -11.37 -20.28 11.47
N GLY A 396 -12.31 -19.33 11.42
CA GLY A 396 -13.00 -18.93 10.17
C GLY A 396 -12.21 -17.89 9.36
N ALA A 397 -11.34 -17.13 10.03
CA ALA A 397 -10.41 -16.20 9.38
C ALA A 397 -9.04 -16.18 10.08
N VAL A 398 -7.97 -16.14 9.28
CA VAL A 398 -6.59 -16.03 9.75
C VAL A 398 -5.88 -14.91 8.99
N ILE A 399 -5.57 -13.83 9.70
CA ILE A 399 -5.03 -12.60 9.12
C ILE A 399 -3.61 -12.40 9.62
N THR A 400 -2.67 -12.14 8.71
CA THR A 400 -1.28 -11.90 9.06
C THR A 400 -0.94 -10.41 8.95
N ALA A 401 0.01 -9.97 9.79
CA ALA A 401 0.62 -8.64 9.81
C ALA A 401 2.15 -8.80 10.05
N HIS A 402 2.92 -7.70 10.06
CA HIS A 402 4.40 -7.62 10.18
C HIS A 402 5.16 -7.22 8.91
N PRO A 403 4.86 -7.78 7.71
CA PRO A 403 5.66 -7.44 6.54
C PRO A 403 5.57 -5.97 6.10
N HIS A 404 4.60 -5.20 6.61
CA HIS A 404 4.30 -3.82 6.22
C HIS A 404 3.97 -3.61 4.73
N VAL A 405 3.90 -4.68 3.95
CA VAL A 405 3.56 -4.71 2.53
C VAL A 405 2.40 -5.66 2.32
N ILE A 406 1.57 -5.39 1.31
CA ILE A 406 0.40 -6.24 1.02
C ILE A 406 0.80 -7.61 0.48
N GLY A 407 0.13 -8.65 0.97
CA GLY A 407 0.20 -10.03 0.52
C GLY A 407 -1.16 -10.54 0.05
N GLY A 408 -1.21 -11.83 -0.30
CA GLY A 408 -2.36 -12.44 -0.95
C GLY A 408 -3.50 -12.79 -0.02
N VAL A 409 -4.70 -12.93 -0.57
CA VAL A 409 -5.90 -13.41 0.13
C VAL A 409 -6.33 -14.73 -0.52
N ARG A 410 -6.71 -15.72 0.30
CA ARG A 410 -7.11 -17.06 -0.13
C ARG A 410 -8.34 -17.55 0.66
N GLY A 411 -9.04 -18.53 0.11
CA GLY A 411 -10.24 -19.13 0.72
C GLY A 411 -10.38 -20.65 0.70
N PRO A 412 -9.33 -21.46 0.94
CA PRO A 412 -9.53 -22.90 1.01
C PRO A 412 -10.45 -23.28 2.18
N ASP A 413 -11.27 -24.31 1.97
CA ASP A 413 -12.09 -24.97 3.01
C ASP A 413 -13.04 -24.05 3.80
N GLY A 414 -13.48 -22.94 3.18
CA GLY A 414 -14.39 -21.98 3.82
C GLY A 414 -13.71 -21.10 4.88
N VAL A 415 -12.38 -21.00 4.87
CA VAL A 415 -11.59 -20.16 5.76
C VAL A 415 -10.88 -19.07 4.97
N THR A 416 -10.99 -17.82 5.40
CA THR A 416 -10.22 -16.73 4.78
C THR A 416 -8.83 -16.64 5.37
N TYR A 417 -7.82 -16.63 4.51
CA TYR A 417 -6.44 -16.35 4.85
C TYR A 417 -6.01 -15.06 4.18
N ALA A 418 -5.43 -14.13 4.93
CA ALA A 418 -4.78 -12.95 4.37
C ALA A 418 -3.32 -12.93 4.81
N ASP A 419 -2.41 -13.00 3.85
CA ASP A 419 -0.98 -13.12 4.11
C ASP A 419 -0.39 -11.80 4.63
N SER A 420 -0.93 -10.64 4.24
CA SER A 420 -0.67 -9.34 4.88
C SER A 420 -1.58 -8.25 4.30
N THR A 421 -2.17 -7.41 5.14
CA THR A 421 -2.97 -6.25 4.72
C THR A 421 -2.15 -4.99 4.47
N GLY A 422 -0.85 -5.00 4.78
CA GLY A 422 0.03 -3.83 4.73
C GLY A 422 -0.18 -2.87 5.91
N ASN A 423 0.23 -1.61 5.74
CA ASN A 423 0.06 -0.56 6.75
C ASN A 423 -1.31 0.12 6.65
N LEU A 424 -1.89 0.52 7.79
CA LEU A 424 -3.07 1.38 7.87
C LEU A 424 -2.73 2.82 8.28
N LEU A 425 -1.84 2.97 9.26
CA LEU A 425 -1.27 4.23 9.73
C LEU A 425 0.17 3.95 10.12
N PHE A 426 1.14 4.39 9.31
CA PHE A 426 2.54 4.14 9.61
C PHE A 426 3.44 5.15 8.88
N ASP A 427 4.56 5.52 9.49
CA ASP A 427 5.44 6.58 8.99
C ASP A 427 6.56 6.12 8.05
N GLN A 428 6.46 4.89 7.52
CA GLN A 428 7.48 4.30 6.65
C GLN A 428 7.58 5.03 5.29
N GLN A 429 8.79 5.02 4.73
CA GLN A 429 9.17 5.73 3.50
C GLN A 429 9.75 4.77 2.45
N LEU A 430 9.18 3.57 2.36
CA LEU A 430 9.52 2.59 1.34
C LEU A 430 8.35 2.48 0.37
N TRP A 431 8.62 2.42 -0.95
CA TRP A 431 7.59 2.36 -1.97
C TRP A 431 6.52 1.32 -1.59
N ALA A 432 6.93 0.06 -1.38
CA ALA A 432 6.08 -1.10 -1.08
C ALA A 432 5.11 -0.92 0.10
N THR A 433 5.43 -0.01 1.03
CA THR A 433 4.68 0.22 2.28
C THR A 433 3.57 1.27 2.14
N GLN A 434 3.48 1.93 0.99
CA GLN A 434 2.51 3.02 0.74
C GLN A 434 1.16 2.52 0.23
N VAL A 435 1.00 1.22 0.01
CA VAL A 435 -0.28 0.61 -0.40
C VAL A 435 -0.70 -0.44 0.61
N GLY A 436 -2.01 -0.54 0.81
CA GLY A 436 -2.66 -1.42 1.76
C GLY A 436 -4.00 -1.91 1.20
N TYR A 437 -4.68 -2.78 1.94
CA TYR A 437 -6.11 -3.00 1.74
C TYR A 437 -6.82 -3.21 3.07
N LEU A 438 -8.09 -2.80 3.13
CA LEU A 438 -9.00 -3.18 4.20
C LEU A 438 -9.68 -4.49 3.80
N LEU A 439 -9.50 -5.55 4.58
CA LEU A 439 -10.19 -6.80 4.31
C LEU A 439 -11.49 -6.87 5.10
N ARG A 440 -12.62 -7.06 4.44
CA ARG A 440 -13.87 -7.46 5.11
C ARG A 440 -14.08 -8.95 4.95
N VAL A 441 -14.45 -9.62 6.03
CA VAL A 441 -14.84 -11.03 6.06
C VAL A 441 -16.21 -11.13 6.73
N ASP A 442 -17.18 -11.65 5.99
CA ASP A 442 -18.51 -11.93 6.51
C ASP A 442 -18.57 -13.41 6.93
N LEU A 443 -18.72 -13.63 8.24
CA LEU A 443 -18.67 -14.94 8.87
C LEU A 443 -20.08 -15.45 9.19
N ALA A 444 -20.35 -16.70 8.79
CA ALA A 444 -21.59 -17.38 9.06
C ALA A 444 -21.32 -18.86 9.39
N ALA A 445 -21.87 -19.32 10.51
CA ALA A 445 -21.79 -20.71 10.96
C ALA A 445 -20.36 -21.26 11.09
N GLY A 446 -19.37 -20.44 11.48
CA GLY A 446 -17.98 -20.88 11.62
C GLY A 446 -17.14 -20.80 10.35
N HIS A 447 -17.70 -20.28 9.24
CA HIS A 447 -17.06 -20.21 7.93
C HIS A 447 -17.19 -18.82 7.33
N THR A 448 -16.30 -18.49 6.38
CA THR A 448 -16.45 -17.31 5.55
C THR A 448 -17.56 -17.52 4.52
N ALA A 449 -18.59 -16.68 4.56
CA ALA A 449 -19.60 -16.58 3.51
C ALA A 449 -19.07 -15.75 2.33
N TYR A 450 -18.42 -14.63 2.61
CA TYR A 450 -17.84 -13.73 1.61
C TYR A 450 -16.67 -12.95 2.21
N ALA A 451 -15.64 -12.69 1.42
CA ALA A 451 -14.60 -11.74 1.80
C ALA A 451 -14.18 -10.84 0.63
N GLN A 452 -13.82 -9.61 0.94
CA GLN A 452 -13.40 -8.60 -0.04
C GLN A 452 -12.27 -7.74 0.51
N ALA A 453 -11.21 -7.58 -0.27
CA ALA A 453 -10.12 -6.64 -0.04
C ALA A 453 -10.39 -5.32 -0.77
N ASP A 454 -10.56 -4.25 0.00
CA ASP A 454 -10.77 -2.88 -0.50
C ASP A 454 -9.46 -2.10 -0.50
N PRO A 455 -8.94 -1.72 -1.68
CA PRO A 455 -7.66 -1.04 -1.80
C PRO A 455 -7.57 0.31 -1.09
N ILE A 456 -6.42 0.57 -0.47
CA ILE A 456 -6.05 1.86 0.11
C ILE A 456 -4.60 2.23 -0.24
N SER A 457 -4.27 3.52 -0.14
CA SER A 457 -2.89 4.03 -0.14
C SER A 457 -2.63 4.88 1.10
N LEU A 458 -1.36 5.08 1.45
CA LEU A 458 -0.96 6.01 2.49
C LEU A 458 -0.45 7.31 1.86
N GLU A 459 -1.21 8.38 2.00
CA GLU A 459 -0.84 9.73 1.57
C GLU A 459 -0.41 10.58 2.75
N GLY A 460 0.91 10.79 2.87
CA GLY A 460 1.47 11.44 4.05
C GLY A 460 1.06 10.68 5.30
N TYR A 461 1.23 9.35 5.27
CA TYR A 461 0.94 8.43 6.37
C TYR A 461 -0.54 8.28 6.76
N ARG A 462 -1.46 8.89 6.01
CA ARG A 462 -2.91 8.78 6.20
C ARG A 462 -3.53 7.88 5.14
N PRO A 463 -4.40 6.93 5.50
CA PRO A 463 -5.03 6.06 4.53
C PRO A 463 -6.06 6.80 3.68
N GLN A 464 -6.01 6.55 2.38
CA GLN A 464 -6.97 7.01 1.38
C GLN A 464 -7.57 5.80 0.67
N PRO A 465 -8.90 5.73 0.45
CA PRO A 465 -9.47 4.71 -0.40
C PRO A 465 -8.96 4.88 -1.83
N LEU A 466 -8.66 3.78 -2.52
CA LEU A 466 -8.26 3.83 -3.92
C LEU A 466 -9.42 3.45 -4.84
N THR A 467 -9.42 4.01 -6.04
CA THR A 467 -10.24 3.63 -7.18
C THR A 467 -9.39 3.52 -8.46
N GLY A 468 -10.00 3.13 -9.59
CA GLY A 468 -9.33 3.09 -10.88
C GLY A 468 -8.11 2.15 -10.94
N ALA A 469 -7.08 2.58 -11.66
CA ALA A 469 -5.87 1.80 -11.90
C ALA A 469 -5.07 1.44 -10.63
N PRO A 470 -4.83 2.37 -9.68
CA PRO A 470 -4.19 2.02 -8.41
C PRO A 470 -4.96 0.99 -7.59
N ALA A 471 -6.28 1.09 -7.53
CA ALA A 471 -7.09 0.09 -6.85
C ALA A 471 -7.00 -1.28 -7.55
N ALA A 472 -7.06 -1.31 -8.88
CA ALA A 472 -6.88 -2.55 -9.64
C ALA A 472 -5.52 -3.20 -9.37
N ALA A 473 -4.43 -2.42 -9.31
CA ALA A 473 -3.09 -2.96 -9.01
C ALA A 473 -3.01 -3.60 -7.61
N VAL A 474 -3.56 -2.94 -6.59
CA VAL A 474 -3.64 -3.50 -5.23
C VAL A 474 -4.49 -4.77 -5.20
N ALA A 475 -5.65 -4.77 -5.86
CA ALA A 475 -6.52 -5.94 -5.95
C ALA A 475 -5.82 -7.13 -6.64
N ARG A 476 -5.02 -6.88 -7.68
CA ARG A 476 -4.20 -7.91 -8.34
C ARG A 476 -3.17 -8.53 -7.42
N ILE A 477 -2.51 -7.71 -6.59
CA ILE A 477 -1.55 -8.22 -5.60
C ILE A 477 -2.26 -9.07 -4.55
N ALA A 478 -3.39 -8.58 -4.03
CA ALA A 478 -4.22 -9.33 -3.08
C ALA A 478 -4.76 -10.65 -3.69
N ALA A 479 -5.08 -10.67 -4.98
CA ALA A 479 -5.58 -11.87 -5.66
C ALA A 479 -4.49 -12.87 -6.05
N GLY A 480 -3.28 -12.42 -6.40
CA GLY A 480 -2.33 -13.24 -7.15
C GLY A 480 -1.00 -13.55 -6.47
N SER A 481 -0.71 -12.97 -5.30
CA SER A 481 0.53 -13.28 -4.58
C SER A 481 0.47 -14.62 -3.82
N ALA A 482 -0.70 -15.24 -3.73
CA ALA A 482 -0.88 -16.57 -3.18
C ALA A 482 -1.51 -17.47 -4.26
N GLY A 483 -0.88 -18.61 -4.59
CA GLY A 483 -1.13 -19.39 -5.83
C GLY A 483 -2.60 -19.69 -6.17
N ASP A 484 -3.40 -20.13 -5.19
CA ASP A 484 -4.86 -20.35 -5.30
C ASP A 484 -5.64 -19.23 -4.58
N GLY A 485 -5.36 -18.00 -5.00
CA GLY A 485 -5.84 -16.77 -4.35
C GLY A 485 -7.24 -16.32 -4.75
N ALA A 486 -7.59 -15.14 -4.25
CA ALA A 486 -8.85 -14.46 -4.50
C ALA A 486 -9.12 -14.25 -6.01
N GLN A 487 -10.39 -14.10 -6.35
CA GLN A 487 -10.82 -13.66 -7.67
C GLN A 487 -10.81 -12.14 -7.75
N LEU A 488 -10.42 -11.59 -8.90
CA LEU A 488 -10.66 -10.16 -9.16
C LEU A 488 -12.16 -9.93 -9.31
N SER A 489 -12.67 -8.76 -8.94
CA SER A 489 -14.02 -8.31 -9.26
C SER A 489 -13.96 -6.80 -9.43
N GLY A 490 -13.80 -6.33 -10.67
CA GLY A 490 -13.48 -4.93 -10.93
C GLY A 490 -12.16 -4.53 -10.27
N THR A 491 -12.20 -3.55 -9.37
CA THR A 491 -11.03 -3.02 -8.64
C THR A 491 -10.85 -3.61 -7.23
N VAL A 492 -11.49 -4.73 -6.92
CA VAL A 492 -11.34 -5.42 -5.62
C VAL A 492 -10.96 -6.88 -5.81
N ALA A 493 -10.40 -7.48 -4.77
CA ALA A 493 -10.16 -8.92 -4.70
C ALA A 493 -11.19 -9.57 -3.78
N THR A 494 -11.73 -10.71 -4.18
CA THR A 494 -12.86 -11.37 -3.48
C THR A 494 -12.60 -12.85 -3.29
N VAL A 495 -13.05 -13.39 -2.16
CA VAL A 495 -12.98 -14.81 -1.85
C VAL A 495 -14.38 -15.31 -1.57
N HIS A 496 -14.67 -16.54 -2.03
CA HIS A 496 -16.01 -17.16 -1.97
C HIS A 496 -17.10 -16.40 -2.75
N GLY A 497 -16.71 -15.51 -3.67
CA GLY A 497 -17.63 -14.79 -4.55
C GLY A 497 -18.10 -15.62 -5.76
N VAL A 498 -19.28 -15.28 -6.28
CA VAL A 498 -19.85 -15.87 -7.50
C VAL A 498 -19.51 -14.99 -8.71
N ALA A 499 -18.24 -14.98 -9.12
CA ALA A 499 -17.87 -14.39 -10.39
C ALA A 499 -17.79 -15.47 -11.47
N ALA A 500 -18.63 -15.35 -12.51
CA ALA A 500 -18.51 -16.18 -13.70
C ALA A 500 -17.37 -15.64 -14.57
N GLU A 501 -16.32 -16.44 -14.70
CA GLU A 501 -15.21 -16.16 -15.59
C GLU A 501 -15.67 -16.20 -17.06
N ARG A 502 -15.50 -15.10 -17.79
CA ARG A 502 -15.82 -14.98 -19.22
C ARG A 502 -14.56 -14.76 -20.06
N PRO A 503 -14.38 -15.49 -21.16
CA PRO A 503 -13.30 -15.23 -22.11
C PRO A 503 -13.39 -13.81 -22.67
N LEU A 504 -12.25 -13.13 -22.72
CA LEU A 504 -12.09 -11.82 -23.33
C LEU A 504 -10.91 -11.85 -24.28
N THR A 505 -11.05 -11.26 -25.46
CA THR A 505 -9.96 -11.15 -26.44
C THR A 505 -9.40 -9.73 -26.46
N LEU A 506 -8.10 -9.60 -26.22
CA LEU A 506 -7.38 -8.32 -26.33
C LEU A 506 -6.51 -8.32 -27.60
N PRO A 507 -6.83 -7.51 -28.62
CA PRO A 507 -5.95 -7.32 -29.78
C PRO A 507 -4.74 -6.46 -29.40
N LEU A 508 -3.56 -6.84 -29.90
CA LEU A 508 -2.31 -6.08 -29.72
C LEU A 508 -1.62 -5.86 -31.07
N ALA A 509 -1.13 -4.64 -31.29
CA ALA A 509 -0.16 -4.36 -32.34
C ALA A 509 1.26 -4.82 -31.94
N ALA A 510 2.13 -5.02 -32.92
CA ALA A 510 3.52 -5.38 -32.68
C ALA A 510 4.24 -4.28 -31.86
N GLY A 511 4.90 -4.69 -30.79
CA GLY A 511 5.63 -3.81 -29.86
C GLY A 511 4.76 -2.95 -28.95
N GLN A 512 3.43 -3.06 -29.04
CA GLN A 512 2.50 -2.35 -28.18
C GLN A 512 2.48 -2.96 -26.79
N ILE A 513 2.67 -2.12 -25.78
CA ILE A 513 2.48 -2.48 -24.37
C ILE A 513 1.07 -2.03 -23.98
N ALA A 514 0.22 -2.97 -23.56
CA ALA A 514 -1.13 -2.69 -23.11
C ALA A 514 -1.35 -3.14 -21.67
N ARG A 515 -2.21 -2.43 -20.94
CA ARG A 515 -2.71 -2.89 -19.65
C ARG A 515 -3.89 -3.83 -19.86
N LEU A 516 -3.99 -4.84 -19.00
CA LEU A 516 -5.15 -5.72 -18.95
C LEU A 516 -6.37 -4.94 -18.44
N PRO A 517 -7.56 -5.15 -19.03
CA PRO A 517 -8.80 -4.57 -18.52
C PRO A 517 -8.99 -4.83 -17.02
N VAL A 518 -9.62 -3.88 -16.33
CA VAL A 518 -9.94 -4.02 -14.90
C VAL A 518 -10.75 -5.30 -14.67
N GLY A 519 -10.44 -6.06 -13.62
CA GLY A 519 -11.04 -7.37 -13.36
C GLY A 519 -10.52 -8.54 -14.22
N ALA A 520 -9.79 -8.29 -15.31
CA ALA A 520 -9.30 -9.35 -16.20
C ALA A 520 -7.97 -9.97 -15.71
N ALA A 521 -7.82 -11.28 -15.87
CA ALA A 521 -6.63 -12.04 -15.53
C ALA A 521 -6.14 -12.92 -16.69
N VAL A 522 -4.85 -13.24 -16.69
CA VAL A 522 -4.25 -14.19 -17.64
C VAL A 522 -4.41 -15.60 -17.06
N ARG A 523 -5.17 -16.47 -17.75
CA ARG A 523 -5.41 -17.86 -17.31
C ARG A 523 -4.73 -18.91 -18.16
N THR A 524 -4.41 -18.57 -19.41
CA THR A 524 -3.67 -19.44 -20.31
C THR A 524 -2.28 -18.89 -20.51
N ALA A 525 -1.29 -19.77 -20.64
CA ALA A 525 0.05 -19.37 -21.03
C ALA A 525 -0.02 -18.53 -22.32
N ALA A 526 0.74 -17.44 -22.34
CA ALA A 526 0.80 -16.55 -23.48
C ALA A 526 1.32 -17.31 -24.72
N ALA A 527 0.82 -16.96 -25.90
CA ALA A 527 1.34 -17.51 -27.15
C ALA A 527 2.83 -17.13 -27.32
N PRO A 528 3.61 -17.90 -28.10
CA PRO A 528 5.00 -17.53 -28.41
C PRO A 528 5.09 -16.09 -28.94
N GLY A 529 6.02 -15.30 -28.39
CA GLY A 529 6.18 -13.88 -28.74
C GLY A 529 5.28 -12.92 -27.95
N VAL A 530 4.46 -13.41 -27.03
CA VAL A 530 3.69 -12.60 -26.06
C VAL A 530 4.36 -12.65 -24.70
N SER A 531 4.63 -11.48 -24.10
CA SER A 531 5.16 -11.36 -22.75
C SER A 531 4.16 -10.66 -21.85
N VAL A 532 4.02 -11.17 -20.63
CA VAL A 532 3.16 -10.62 -19.57
C VAL A 532 4.03 -10.11 -18.42
N GLY A 533 3.56 -9.11 -17.69
CA GLY A 533 4.31 -8.51 -16.60
C GLY A 533 3.43 -7.82 -15.57
N THR A 534 4.10 -7.17 -14.64
CA THR A 534 3.48 -6.37 -13.58
C THR A 534 4.03 -4.94 -13.60
N ASP A 535 3.15 -3.95 -13.56
CA ASP A 535 3.48 -2.55 -13.36
C ASP A 535 3.88 -2.30 -11.91
N LEU A 536 5.16 -2.03 -11.69
CA LEU A 536 5.74 -1.77 -10.37
C LEU A 536 5.34 -0.39 -9.83
N LEU A 537 4.76 0.49 -10.66
CA LEU A 537 4.23 1.79 -10.23
C LEU A 537 2.78 1.70 -9.74
N TRP A 538 2.18 0.52 -9.78
CA TRP A 538 0.80 0.25 -9.34
C TRP A 538 -0.22 1.21 -9.96
N GLY A 539 -0.07 1.53 -11.24
CA GLY A 539 -0.99 2.42 -11.94
C GLY A 539 -1.01 3.87 -11.47
N THR A 540 -0.10 4.30 -10.58
CA THR A 540 -0.02 5.72 -10.19
C THR A 540 0.58 6.60 -11.28
N GLY A 541 1.29 6.00 -12.23
CA GLY A 541 1.82 6.70 -13.40
C GLY A 541 0.79 6.95 -14.51
N ASP A 542 -0.47 6.52 -14.34
CA ASP A 542 -1.60 6.99 -15.14
C ASP A 542 -2.02 8.42 -14.74
N LEU A 543 -1.57 8.90 -13.57
CA LEU A 543 -1.72 10.28 -13.10
C LEU A 543 -3.17 10.77 -12.94
N GLU A 544 -4.11 9.82 -12.95
CA GLU A 544 -5.54 10.03 -12.78
C GLU A 544 -5.93 10.25 -11.31
N PRO A 545 -7.01 11.02 -11.03
CA PRO A 545 -7.60 11.05 -9.70
C PRO A 545 -8.11 9.65 -9.31
N ALA A 546 -7.59 9.12 -8.20
CA ALA A 546 -7.86 7.75 -7.77
C ALA A 546 -8.32 7.64 -6.29
N THR A 547 -8.69 8.73 -5.63
CA THR A 547 -9.12 8.72 -4.22
C THR A 547 -10.48 9.43 -4.03
N PRO A 548 -11.41 8.88 -3.22
CA PRO A 548 -12.62 9.58 -2.80
C PRO A 548 -12.36 10.69 -1.77
N GLY A 549 -12.98 11.87 -1.94
CA GLY A 549 -13.01 12.91 -0.90
C GLY A 549 -12.88 14.37 -1.38
N PRO A 550 -13.03 15.36 -0.48
CA PRO A 550 -13.04 16.79 -0.80
C PRO A 550 -11.66 17.43 -1.07
N SER A 551 -10.56 16.66 -1.04
CA SER A 551 -9.20 17.07 -1.42
C SER A 551 -8.54 15.89 -2.14
N THR A 552 -7.88 15.98 -3.30
CA THR A 552 -6.92 17.00 -3.76
C THR A 552 -6.70 16.92 -5.27
N ALA A 553 -6.25 18.06 -5.81
CA ALA A 553 -5.60 18.21 -7.11
C ALA A 553 -4.33 17.33 -7.32
N SER A 554 -3.96 16.41 -6.43
CA SER A 554 -2.71 15.64 -6.48
C SER A 554 -2.86 14.31 -7.22
N GLY A 555 -3.17 14.35 -8.52
CA GLY A 555 -3.17 13.15 -9.37
C GLY A 555 -1.84 12.39 -9.46
N GLY A 556 -0.81 12.80 -8.71
CA GLY A 556 0.42 12.05 -8.54
C GLY A 556 0.44 11.38 -7.17
N LEU A 557 -0.41 10.38 -6.97
CA LEU A 557 -0.27 9.46 -5.83
C LEU A 557 1.17 8.91 -5.85
N LEU A 558 1.96 9.21 -4.82
CA LEU A 558 3.35 8.74 -4.70
C LEU A 558 4.36 9.35 -5.70
N TRP A 559 4.01 10.45 -6.37
CA TRP A 559 4.94 11.22 -7.21
C TRP A 559 5.35 12.53 -6.52
N ASP A 560 6.59 12.94 -6.76
CA ASP A 560 7.10 14.26 -6.44
C ASP A 560 7.34 15.02 -7.74
N LEU A 561 6.69 16.17 -7.86
CA LEU A 561 6.77 17.06 -9.00
C LEU A 561 7.69 18.22 -8.63
N GLY A 562 8.80 18.36 -9.35
CA GLY A 562 9.79 19.41 -9.12
C GLY A 562 9.25 20.80 -9.43
N ARG A 563 10.07 21.82 -9.12
CA ARG A 563 9.78 23.21 -9.45
C ARG A 563 9.55 23.32 -10.96
N TYR A 564 8.38 23.84 -11.37
CA TYR A 564 7.89 23.92 -12.75
C TYR A 564 7.36 22.62 -13.40
N ALA A 565 7.04 21.61 -12.60
CA ALA A 565 6.23 20.47 -13.02
C ALA A 565 4.79 20.55 -12.45
N ASP A 566 3.79 20.23 -13.25
CA ASP A 566 2.38 20.21 -12.84
C ASP A 566 1.56 19.14 -13.59
N LEU A 567 0.40 18.79 -13.03
CA LEU A 567 -0.55 17.88 -13.67
C LEU A 567 -1.57 18.67 -14.49
N THR A 568 -1.78 18.27 -15.74
CA THR A 568 -2.66 19.00 -16.65
C THR A 568 -3.29 18.09 -17.70
N SER A 569 -4.54 18.37 -18.07
CA SER A 569 -5.21 17.70 -19.19
C SER A 569 -4.57 18.00 -20.55
N GLY A 570 -3.78 19.08 -20.63
CA GLY A 570 -2.96 19.38 -21.82
C GLY A 570 -1.84 18.37 -22.05
N ALA A 571 -1.47 17.57 -21.04
CA ALA A 571 -0.43 16.54 -21.13
C ALA A 571 -1.00 15.11 -21.21
N ALA A 572 -2.31 14.95 -21.03
CA ALA A 572 -2.94 13.64 -20.98
C ALA A 572 -2.83 12.89 -22.31
N CYS A 573 -2.55 11.59 -22.22
CA CYS A 573 -2.57 10.65 -23.33
C CYS A 573 -3.68 9.62 -23.11
N LEU A 574 -4.44 9.32 -24.16
CA LEU A 574 -5.41 8.24 -24.09
C LEU A 574 -4.70 6.90 -24.30
N ASP A 575 -4.95 5.93 -23.43
CA ASP A 575 -4.59 4.53 -23.71
C ASP A 575 -5.34 4.06 -24.98
N PRO A 576 -4.70 3.28 -25.87
CA PRO A 576 -5.38 2.74 -27.05
C PRO A 576 -6.64 1.95 -26.66
N GLY A 577 -7.82 2.39 -27.11
CA GLY A 577 -9.11 1.78 -26.77
C GLY A 577 -9.80 2.35 -25.53
N ALA A 578 -9.20 3.34 -24.85
CA ALA A 578 -9.87 4.10 -23.80
C ALA A 578 -10.96 5.03 -24.38
N PRO A 579 -12.05 5.32 -23.64
CA PRO A 579 -13.05 6.28 -24.08
C PRO A 579 -12.43 7.65 -24.39
N THR A 580 -12.84 8.28 -25.50
CA THR A 580 -12.32 9.57 -26.00
C THR A 580 -12.51 10.75 -25.05
N ASP A 581 -13.35 10.58 -24.03
CA ASP A 581 -13.78 11.64 -23.13
C ASP A 581 -13.11 11.54 -21.74
N SER A 582 -11.99 10.83 -21.62
CA SER A 582 -11.26 10.73 -20.34
C SER A 582 -10.79 12.12 -19.90
N PRO A 583 -11.07 12.58 -18.66
CA PRO A 583 -10.69 13.91 -18.17
C PRO A 583 -9.22 13.87 -17.71
N GLY A 584 -8.41 13.12 -18.45
CA GLY A 584 -7.15 12.60 -17.95
C GLY A 584 -6.15 13.69 -17.66
N ARG A 585 -5.13 13.37 -16.86
CA ARG A 585 -4.05 14.30 -16.55
C ARG A 585 -2.74 13.64 -16.88
N GLY A 586 -1.91 14.34 -17.64
CA GLY A 586 -0.49 14.00 -17.76
C GLY A 586 0.36 14.92 -16.89
N VAL A 587 1.64 14.57 -16.79
CA VAL A 587 2.68 15.42 -16.22
C VAL A 587 3.19 16.38 -17.31
N ARG A 588 3.23 17.66 -16.97
CA ARG A 588 3.85 18.71 -17.75
C ARG A 588 5.06 19.25 -16.99
N LEU A 589 6.23 19.21 -17.61
CA LEU A 589 7.43 19.93 -17.18
C LEU A 589 7.60 21.13 -18.11
N LEU A 590 7.77 22.32 -17.55
CA LEU A 590 8.03 23.54 -18.30
C LEU A 590 9.31 24.21 -17.82
N ARG A 591 10.12 24.67 -18.77
CA ARG A 591 11.32 25.44 -18.49
C ARG A 591 11.22 26.79 -19.19
N SER A 592 11.51 27.86 -18.46
CA SER A 592 11.72 29.19 -19.04
C SER A 592 13.21 29.39 -19.37
N PRO A 593 13.58 30.29 -20.29
CA PRO A 593 14.98 30.56 -20.62
C PRO A 593 15.86 31.06 -19.45
N VAL A 594 15.27 31.45 -18.32
CA VAL A 594 15.98 31.90 -17.10
C VAL A 594 16.05 30.82 -16.02
N SER A 595 15.59 29.61 -16.30
CA SER A 595 15.64 28.48 -15.37
C SER A 595 16.99 27.78 -15.46
N GLU A 596 17.83 27.91 -14.42
CA GLU A 596 19.20 27.38 -14.39
C GLU A 596 19.29 25.91 -13.92
N ASP A 597 18.34 25.44 -13.10
CA ASP A 597 18.32 24.07 -12.53
C ASP A 597 17.49 23.07 -13.35
N ASP A 598 17.67 21.76 -13.12
CA ASP A 598 16.82 20.70 -13.69
C ASP A 598 15.33 20.86 -13.34
N VAL A 599 14.45 20.60 -14.31
CA VAL A 599 13.01 20.42 -14.06
C VAL A 599 12.74 18.92 -14.13
N LEU A 600 12.17 18.35 -13.08
CA LEU A 600 11.97 16.90 -12.99
C LEU A 600 10.65 16.52 -12.34
N ALA A 601 10.23 15.28 -12.59
CA ALA A 601 9.21 14.57 -11.82
C ALA A 601 9.68 13.13 -11.58
N SER A 602 9.45 12.61 -10.39
CA SER A 602 9.90 11.26 -9.99
C SER A 602 8.93 10.62 -9.03
N THR A 603 9.02 9.31 -8.83
CA THR A 603 8.35 8.65 -7.71
C THR A 603 8.98 9.09 -6.40
N ARG A 604 8.19 9.28 -5.34
CA ARG A 604 8.64 9.75 -4.02
C ARG A 604 9.61 8.81 -3.32
N HIS A 605 9.46 7.51 -3.56
CA HIS A 605 10.27 6.48 -2.93
C HIS A 605 10.84 5.52 -3.98
N ARG A 606 11.97 4.90 -3.64
CA ARG A 606 12.61 3.91 -4.49
C ARG A 606 11.82 2.62 -4.53
N ILE A 607 11.71 2.04 -5.71
CA ILE A 607 10.93 0.84 -6.00
C ILE A 607 11.86 -0.38 -5.87
N PRO A 608 11.51 -1.40 -5.07
CA PRO A 608 12.32 -2.60 -4.94
C PRO A 608 12.32 -3.40 -6.26
N VAL A 609 13.48 -3.96 -6.60
CA VAL A 609 13.66 -4.83 -7.77
C VAL A 609 14.57 -6.00 -7.43
N THR A 610 14.44 -7.09 -8.17
CA THR A 610 15.31 -8.26 -8.04
C THR A 610 16.39 -8.21 -9.13
N PRO A 611 17.67 -8.43 -8.80
CA PRO A 611 18.72 -8.65 -9.80
C PRO A 611 18.31 -9.69 -10.85
N GLY A 612 18.62 -9.43 -12.12
CA GLY A 612 18.24 -10.27 -13.25
C GLY A 612 16.82 -10.03 -13.79
N SER A 613 15.97 -9.27 -13.10
CA SER A 613 14.63 -8.92 -13.63
C SER A 613 14.74 -8.10 -14.92
N ARG A 614 13.99 -8.53 -15.94
CA ARG A 614 13.80 -7.77 -17.18
C ARG A 614 12.80 -6.65 -16.92
N LEU A 615 13.24 -5.40 -17.10
CA LEU A 615 12.41 -4.23 -16.87
C LEU A 615 12.22 -3.40 -18.14
N THR A 616 11.06 -2.75 -18.24
CA THR A 616 10.82 -1.70 -19.24
C THR A 616 10.25 -0.48 -18.55
N LEU A 617 10.94 0.66 -18.65
CA LEU A 617 10.36 1.97 -18.34
C LEU A 617 9.73 2.51 -19.63
N VAL A 618 8.44 2.84 -19.57
CA VAL A 618 7.68 3.37 -20.70
C VAL A 618 6.92 4.62 -20.29
N ALA A 619 6.77 5.57 -21.21
CA ALA A 619 5.88 6.72 -21.07
C ALA A 619 5.24 7.05 -22.43
N GLN A 620 4.01 7.57 -22.40
CA GLN A 620 3.34 8.10 -23.57
C GLN A 620 3.60 9.60 -23.66
N VAL A 621 4.27 10.03 -24.72
CA VAL A 621 4.69 11.42 -24.90
C VAL A 621 3.74 12.09 -25.87
N ARG A 622 3.10 13.17 -25.40
CA ARG A 622 2.23 14.02 -26.22
C ARG A 622 3.03 15.11 -26.93
N SER A 623 3.95 15.74 -26.23
CA SER A 623 4.85 16.71 -26.86
C SER A 623 6.12 16.88 -26.04
N ALA A 624 7.24 17.08 -26.72
CA ALA A 624 8.52 17.33 -26.08
C ALA A 624 9.36 18.31 -26.89
N SER A 625 10.18 19.09 -26.19
CA SER A 625 11.36 19.73 -26.77
C SER A 625 12.51 18.72 -26.89
N ALA A 626 13.55 19.06 -27.66
CA ALA A 626 14.69 18.17 -27.91
C ALA A 626 15.50 17.75 -26.67
N SER A 627 15.32 18.44 -25.54
CA SER A 627 16.01 18.15 -24.29
C SER A 627 15.30 17.15 -23.38
N GLY A 628 14.08 16.72 -23.66
CA GLY A 628 13.35 15.79 -22.78
C GLY A 628 14.05 14.42 -22.64
N VAL A 629 14.14 13.90 -21.42
CA VAL A 629 14.78 12.60 -21.12
C VAL A 629 13.94 11.79 -20.13
N LEU A 630 13.86 10.48 -20.34
CA LEU A 630 13.44 9.52 -19.33
C LEU A 630 14.68 8.82 -18.77
N GLU A 631 14.81 8.81 -17.45
CA GLU A 631 15.93 8.16 -16.76
C GLU A 631 15.42 7.09 -15.78
N LEU A 632 16.20 6.04 -15.60
CA LEU A 632 16.04 5.05 -14.53
C LEU A 632 17.33 5.01 -13.70
N HIS A 633 17.23 5.44 -12.44
CA HIS A 633 18.33 5.46 -11.49
C HIS A 633 18.33 4.18 -10.67
N TRP A 634 19.51 3.64 -10.36
CA TRP A 634 19.68 2.35 -9.69
C TRP A 634 20.41 2.50 -8.36
N TYR A 635 19.99 1.75 -7.35
CA TYR A 635 20.52 1.89 -5.98
C TYR A 635 20.78 0.53 -5.32
N ALA A 636 21.85 0.46 -4.54
CA ALA A 636 22.19 -0.70 -3.71
C ALA A 636 21.26 -0.84 -2.48
N GLY A 637 20.65 0.25 -2.03
CA GLY A 637 19.75 0.28 -0.88
C GLY A 637 18.69 1.37 -0.96
N ALA A 638 17.81 1.41 0.03
CA ALA A 638 16.73 2.41 0.12
C ALA A 638 17.24 3.85 0.32
N LYS A 639 18.50 4.02 0.76
CA LYS A 639 19.22 5.30 0.89
C LYS A 639 20.59 5.25 0.21
N GLY A 640 21.23 6.40 0.05
CA GLY A 640 22.55 6.53 -0.60
C GLY A 640 22.49 6.86 -2.09
N PRO A 641 23.62 7.15 -2.74
CA PRO A 641 23.66 7.64 -4.12
C PRO A 641 23.25 6.57 -5.14
N SER A 642 22.83 7.03 -6.33
CA SER A 642 22.63 6.16 -7.48
C SER A 642 23.97 5.58 -7.94
N VAL A 643 24.02 4.28 -8.19
CA VAL A 643 25.23 3.59 -8.67
C VAL A 643 25.30 3.54 -10.20
N ARG A 644 24.16 3.79 -10.87
CA ARG A 644 24.01 3.74 -12.32
C ARG A 644 22.77 4.51 -12.75
N VAL A 645 22.82 5.11 -13.94
CA VAL A 645 21.65 5.72 -14.58
C VAL A 645 21.55 5.23 -16.02
N ASP A 646 20.43 4.60 -16.36
CA ASP A 646 20.05 4.35 -17.76
C ASP A 646 19.11 5.45 -18.23
N ARG A 647 19.20 5.83 -19.51
CA ARG A 647 18.39 6.93 -20.05
C ARG A 647 17.99 6.70 -21.50
N VAL A 648 16.87 7.29 -21.90
CA VAL A 648 16.43 7.38 -23.28
C VAL A 648 16.00 8.81 -23.58
N ALA A 649 16.47 9.35 -24.71
CA ALA A 649 16.06 10.67 -25.18
C ALA A 649 14.61 10.62 -25.66
N VAL A 650 13.84 11.66 -25.33
CA VAL A 650 12.47 11.84 -25.81
C VAL A 650 12.52 12.60 -27.13
N PRO A 651 11.99 12.04 -28.24
CA PRO A 651 11.98 12.73 -29.53
C PRO A 651 11.20 14.05 -29.48
N ALA A 652 11.82 15.12 -29.97
CA ALA A 652 11.15 16.42 -30.08
C ALA A 652 9.95 16.36 -31.05
N GLY A 653 8.90 17.12 -30.77
CA GLY A 653 7.75 17.27 -31.66
C GLY A 653 6.43 17.45 -30.93
N GLU A 654 5.41 17.82 -31.70
CA GLU A 654 4.02 17.61 -31.31
C GLU A 654 3.59 16.27 -31.90
N HIS A 655 3.22 15.34 -31.02
CA HIS A 655 2.72 14.02 -31.37
C HIS A 655 1.23 14.12 -31.05
N GLY A 656 0.40 14.37 -32.07
CA GLY A 656 -0.88 15.09 -32.00
C GLY A 656 -1.89 14.68 -30.92
N PRO A 657 -3.03 15.39 -30.78
CA PRO A 657 -4.01 15.19 -29.70
C PRO A 657 -4.66 13.79 -29.62
N GLN A 658 -4.42 12.91 -30.60
CA GLN A 658 -4.78 11.47 -30.60
C GLN A 658 -3.58 10.54 -30.86
N GLU A 659 -2.35 11.06 -30.93
CA GLU A 659 -1.15 10.35 -31.38
C GLU A 659 -0.02 10.53 -30.35
N CYS A 660 -0.23 10.10 -29.10
CA CYS A 660 0.90 10.01 -28.18
C CYS A 660 1.91 8.97 -28.68
N THR A 661 3.18 9.31 -28.58
CA THR A 661 4.28 8.42 -28.97
C THR A 661 4.82 7.70 -27.75
N GLN A 662 4.88 6.37 -27.83
CA GLN A 662 5.46 5.55 -26.79
C GLN A 662 6.99 5.67 -26.81
N VAL A 663 7.59 6.19 -25.74
CA VAL A 663 9.03 6.14 -25.50
C VAL A 663 9.31 5.00 -24.52
N ARG A 664 10.27 4.13 -24.84
CA ARG A 664 10.60 2.94 -24.05
C ARG A 664 12.10 2.84 -23.78
N LEU A 665 12.43 2.37 -22.58
CA LEU A 665 13.77 2.02 -22.14
C LEU A 665 13.73 0.59 -21.57
N ASP A 666 14.29 -0.35 -22.33
CA ASP A 666 14.41 -1.76 -21.93
C ASP A 666 15.75 -2.01 -21.25
N VAL A 667 15.71 -2.58 -20.05
CA VAL A 667 16.88 -2.80 -19.20
C VAL A 667 16.77 -4.12 -18.45
N THR A 668 17.87 -4.56 -17.87
CA THR A 668 17.90 -5.73 -16.97
C THR A 668 18.56 -5.30 -15.67
N ALA A 669 17.94 -5.63 -14.54
CA ALA A 669 18.51 -5.36 -13.23
C ALA A 669 19.85 -6.08 -13.09
N VAL A 670 20.90 -5.34 -12.73
CA VAL A 670 22.25 -5.90 -12.58
C VAL A 670 22.50 -6.42 -11.18
N ASP A 671 23.64 -7.07 -10.95
CA ASP A 671 24.04 -7.45 -9.60
C ASP A 671 24.38 -6.22 -8.74
N GLY A 672 24.12 -6.30 -7.43
CA GLY A 672 24.43 -5.23 -6.48
C GLY A 672 23.41 -4.08 -6.42
N VAL A 673 22.32 -4.15 -7.18
CA VAL A 673 21.17 -3.22 -7.06
C VAL A 673 19.98 -3.93 -6.40
N ALA A 674 19.28 -3.21 -5.54
CA ALA A 674 18.06 -3.70 -4.88
C ALA A 674 16.86 -2.78 -5.13
N TYR A 675 17.10 -1.57 -5.65
CA TYR A 675 16.06 -0.58 -5.89
C TYR A 675 16.31 0.23 -7.17
N VAL A 676 15.23 0.78 -7.73
CA VAL A 676 15.24 1.72 -8.85
C VAL A 676 14.31 2.90 -8.62
N GLN A 677 14.51 3.96 -9.38
CA GLN A 677 13.63 5.13 -9.36
C GLN A 677 13.55 5.78 -10.75
N PRO A 678 12.35 5.92 -11.34
CA PRO A 678 12.16 6.61 -12.61
C PRO A 678 12.22 8.13 -12.42
N PHE A 679 12.80 8.82 -13.39
CA PHE A 679 12.83 10.28 -13.46
C PHE A 679 12.39 10.74 -14.85
N LEU A 680 11.42 11.65 -14.88
CA LEU A 680 11.05 12.46 -16.03
C LEU A 680 11.87 13.73 -15.92
N ARG A 681 12.76 14.01 -16.87
CA ARG A 681 13.74 15.10 -16.73
C ARG A 681 13.74 16.00 -17.95
N LEU A 682 13.79 17.29 -17.68
CA LEU A 682 13.98 18.33 -18.67
C LEU A 682 15.20 19.17 -18.23
N PRO A 683 16.41 18.87 -18.74
CA PRO A 683 17.65 19.52 -18.35
C PRO A 683 17.78 20.94 -18.93
N PRO A 684 18.74 21.74 -18.41
CA PRO A 684 19.04 23.07 -18.96
C PRO A 684 19.38 22.97 -20.45
N THR A 685 18.86 23.92 -21.23
CA THR A 685 19.18 24.06 -22.64
C THR A 685 20.20 25.17 -22.82
N ASP A 686 21.20 24.93 -23.66
CA ASP A 686 22.20 25.96 -24.03
C ASP A 686 21.58 27.10 -24.86
N ASP A 687 20.35 26.93 -25.35
CA ASP A 687 19.65 27.89 -26.21
C ASP A 687 18.76 28.83 -25.39
N THR A 688 19.19 30.09 -25.30
CA THR A 688 18.60 31.14 -24.45
C THR A 688 17.28 31.74 -24.99
N HIS A 689 16.75 31.21 -26.09
CA HIS A 689 15.63 31.83 -26.81
C HIS A 689 14.34 30.99 -26.90
N LEU A 690 14.34 29.72 -26.49
CA LEU A 690 13.16 28.86 -26.55
C LEU A 690 12.88 28.21 -25.19
N GLY A 691 11.65 28.38 -24.68
CA GLY A 691 11.21 27.59 -23.53
C GLY A 691 11.20 26.11 -23.88
N ALA A 692 11.61 25.24 -22.95
CA ALA A 692 11.58 23.80 -23.15
C ALA A 692 10.39 23.19 -22.41
N HIS A 693 9.88 22.07 -22.92
CA HIS A 693 8.76 21.36 -22.31
C HIS A 693 8.84 19.85 -22.49
N LEU A 694 8.18 19.14 -21.57
CA LEU A 694 7.88 17.72 -21.70
C LEU A 694 6.47 17.46 -21.18
N LEU A 695 5.59 16.96 -22.05
CA LEU A 695 4.20 16.63 -21.77
C LEU A 695 4.01 15.14 -22.02
N LEU A 696 3.77 14.39 -20.96
CA LEU A 696 3.67 12.94 -21.02
C LEU A 696 2.67 12.40 -20.00
N ASP A 697 2.31 11.15 -20.18
CA ASP A 697 1.34 10.43 -19.36
C ASP A 697 1.60 8.91 -19.43
N ASN A 698 0.84 8.11 -18.68
CA ASN A 698 0.90 6.65 -18.67
C ASN A 698 2.34 6.11 -18.46
N VAL A 699 3.02 6.64 -17.45
CA VAL A 699 4.36 6.19 -17.08
C VAL A 699 4.27 4.84 -16.38
N ARG A 700 5.01 3.84 -16.84
CA ARG A 700 5.00 2.50 -16.24
C ARG A 700 6.41 1.97 -16.11
N LEU A 701 6.69 1.31 -15.00
CA LEU A 701 7.91 0.52 -14.80
C LEU A 701 7.48 -0.93 -14.73
N ILE A 702 7.69 -1.67 -15.81
CA ILE A 702 7.17 -3.02 -15.96
C ILE A 702 8.26 -4.01 -15.61
N SER A 703 7.94 -4.96 -14.72
CA SER A 703 8.73 -6.19 -14.56
C SER A 703 8.11 -7.30 -15.37
N TRP A 704 8.84 -7.80 -16.36
CA TRP A 704 8.37 -8.91 -17.20
C TRP A 704 8.51 -10.23 -16.47
N ALA A 705 7.44 -11.02 -16.49
CA ALA A 705 7.41 -12.34 -15.91
C ALA A 705 8.11 -13.37 -16.82
N PRO A 706 8.59 -14.51 -16.27
CA PRO A 706 9.03 -15.63 -17.08
C PRO A 706 7.95 -16.12 -18.05
N ASP A 707 8.37 -16.67 -19.19
CA ASP A 707 7.46 -17.22 -20.19
C ASP A 707 6.54 -18.29 -19.58
N GLY A 708 5.25 -18.25 -19.94
CA GLY A 708 4.24 -19.17 -19.42
C GLY A 708 3.66 -18.80 -18.06
N THR A 709 4.11 -17.71 -17.42
CA THR A 709 3.49 -17.21 -16.19
C THR A 709 2.02 -16.84 -16.44
N THR A 710 1.15 -17.23 -15.51
CA THR A 710 -0.28 -16.90 -15.51
C THR A 710 -0.69 -16.46 -14.11
N GLY A 711 -1.89 -15.88 -13.98
CA GLY A 711 -2.45 -15.49 -12.70
C GLY A 711 -2.98 -14.05 -12.70
N PRO A 712 -3.67 -13.67 -11.61
CA PRO A 712 -4.28 -12.35 -11.49
C PRO A 712 -3.28 -11.25 -11.09
N ALA A 713 -2.06 -11.59 -10.66
CA ALA A 713 -1.01 -10.61 -10.31
C ALA A 713 -0.43 -9.86 -11.53
N LEU A 714 -0.63 -10.40 -12.73
CA LEU A 714 -0.20 -9.79 -13.99
C LEU A 714 -1.18 -8.68 -14.39
N ASP A 715 -0.67 -7.59 -14.94
CA ASP A 715 -1.49 -6.43 -15.34
C ASP A 715 -1.08 -5.79 -16.66
N VAL A 716 0.07 -6.16 -17.23
CA VAL A 716 0.52 -5.65 -18.53
C VAL A 716 0.91 -6.78 -19.46
N VAL A 717 0.78 -6.51 -20.76
CA VAL A 717 1.10 -7.45 -21.81
C VAL A 717 1.66 -6.75 -23.04
N THR A 718 2.57 -7.41 -23.74
CA THR A 718 3.14 -6.98 -25.02
C THR A 718 3.26 -8.15 -25.98
N SER A 719 3.29 -7.87 -27.28
CA SER A 719 3.52 -8.88 -28.31
C SER A 719 4.52 -8.39 -29.36
N GLU A 720 5.45 -9.24 -29.79
CA GLU A 720 6.42 -8.91 -30.85
C GLU A 720 5.77 -8.84 -32.24
N GLN A 721 4.65 -9.52 -32.42
CA GLN A 721 3.84 -9.55 -33.65
C GLN A 721 2.39 -9.17 -33.32
N PRO A 722 1.57 -8.77 -34.30
CA PRO A 722 0.15 -8.60 -34.06
C PRO A 722 -0.47 -9.89 -33.50
N ALA A 723 -1.16 -9.80 -32.37
CA ALA A 723 -1.68 -10.95 -31.65
C ALA A 723 -3.02 -10.66 -30.99
N SER A 724 -3.74 -11.72 -30.64
CA SER A 724 -4.98 -11.67 -29.85
C SER A 724 -4.80 -12.54 -28.62
N ILE A 725 -4.90 -11.96 -27.44
CA ILE A 725 -4.71 -12.67 -26.17
C ILE A 725 -6.05 -13.03 -25.59
N VAL A 726 -6.18 -14.28 -25.15
CA VAL A 726 -7.33 -14.75 -24.39
C VAL A 726 -7.09 -14.47 -22.91
N LEU A 727 -7.93 -13.59 -22.37
CA LEU A 727 -8.02 -13.26 -20.96
C LEU A 727 -9.30 -13.85 -20.40
N VAL A 728 -9.42 -13.77 -19.09
CA VAL A 728 -10.65 -14.08 -18.40
C VAL A 728 -11.05 -12.90 -17.53
N SER A 729 -12.28 -12.41 -17.70
CA SER A 729 -12.87 -11.37 -16.87
C SER A 729 -13.89 -11.95 -15.92
N SER A 730 -13.95 -11.40 -14.72
CA SER A 730 -14.86 -11.78 -13.63
C SER A 730 -16.08 -10.86 -13.48
N GLU A 731 -16.27 -9.92 -14.40
CA GLU A 731 -17.37 -8.94 -14.39
C GLU A 731 -18.78 -9.53 -14.57
#